data_AF-A0A4Z0F5E6-F1
#
_entry.id   AF-A0A4Z0F5E6-F1
#
_cell.length_a   1.000
_cell.length_b   1.000
_cell.length_c   1.000
_cell.angle_alpha   90.00
_cell.angle_beta   90.00
_cell.angle_gamma   90.00
#
_symmetry.space_group_name_H-M   'P 1'
#
loop_
_entity.id
_entity.type
_entity.pdbx_description
1 polymer ?
#
loop_
_entity_poly.entity_id
_entity_poly.type
_entity_poly.pdbx_seq_one_letter_code
_entity_poly.pdbx_strand_id
1 'polypeptide(L)'
;MSERGLEALLNKVDYSYLGKGYVPSPFALEFIAFIKLVNGVEGEENKPALIHYDMMDQFSGTSKHIQNLFVAFRGASKALPLTTPIPTPYGYKTMKEIAVGDYIFSRNGGATEVTSVSPIFIKPVYRISLEDGRFLDVCEDHLNIVVDEQGAEKVVPTKELLNISERFYIPLSKGVLYDHKKLPVDPYTLGCILSNAVIPKHTFSPVLNVSKELGLHIIDKIPYPAHMQDKHIMPSYLTHIKGVHKALREVVNIEDRTFHEDYLYASKEQRMELLQGIMDTSNLDELEEALKAQVVTLVNSLGGYVKDDVVHMEECPYSFPDKVKEWVPCSGKLEVIGIEEVPVVPSKCITVSCPSESFLAKDYLVTHNTSVLHEYFILYLATYGGLKGFGEVHAGMYISDTMENGVKNMRKNLEERWETSQFLQKYVPKTKFTEDLWEFENIDGKRLGYGGFAVGSRIRGFKYRKKRPSTCHLDDLLSENNVNSPGVLSDIEDLVYGAARQAMGPGKRLLSWTGTPFNKSDPIHSAAESKSWNTRVYPVCEQFPVEKKDFRGAWPDRFDFNFVKREYTSLLESGKIDMFNRELMLRVASEEDRLVKDDDLVWYSRDKVFINKSRYNFYITTDFATSNRPKADYSVIMVWAYTNNGDWMLVDGICKRQLMDKNIEQLFKFCSVYKPLSVGIEINGQQKGFIEWIREKQIEKNTYFNLAGPNSEGIRRSGKKIEYFKLFLPVIKAKKLWLPTELKNHELVVELLEEFRYTTEEKCAAKNDDVLDGVSMLMEMSPYKPSQESLPKVKDYGGESFAWFDEDYDEELNSVGSTIF
;
A
#
# COMPACT_ATOMS: atom_id res chain seq x y z
N MET A 1 13.09 2.49 34.50
CA MET A 1 12.75 2.97 33.15
C MET A 1 11.25 2.81 32.98
N SER A 2 10.51 3.80 32.48
CA SER A 2 9.05 3.67 32.35
C SER A 2 8.71 2.55 31.37
N GLU A 3 8.01 1.52 31.83
CA GLU A 3 7.54 0.39 31.01
C GLU A 3 6.43 0.77 30.01
N ARG A 4 6.16 2.06 29.83
CA ARG A 4 5.05 2.64 29.07
C ARG A 4 5.59 3.67 28.09
N GLY A 5 5.55 3.32 26.82
CA GLY A 5 5.82 4.15 25.65
C GLY A 5 5.46 3.36 24.41
N LEU A 6 5.15 4.05 23.30
CA LEU A 6 4.62 3.40 22.10
C LEU A 6 5.50 2.24 21.64
N GLU A 7 6.82 2.44 21.60
CA GLU A 7 7.80 1.40 21.28
C GLU A 7 7.81 0.23 22.29
N ALA A 8 7.68 0.53 23.59
CA ALA A 8 7.61 -0.51 24.61
C ALA A 8 6.32 -1.33 24.50
N LEU A 9 5.21 -0.73 24.04
CA LEU A 9 3.97 -1.44 23.74
C LEU A 9 4.11 -2.29 22.49
N LEU A 10 4.70 -1.76 21.41
CA LEU A 10 4.96 -2.49 20.16
C LEU A 10 5.88 -3.70 20.40
N ASN A 11 6.92 -3.55 21.23
CA ASN A 11 7.82 -4.65 21.60
C ASN A 11 7.16 -5.74 22.47
N LYS A 12 6.01 -5.44 23.09
CA LYS A 12 5.23 -6.38 23.91
C LYS A 12 4.08 -7.03 23.14
N VAL A 13 3.85 -6.66 21.88
CA VAL A 13 2.81 -7.28 21.04
C VAL A 13 3.11 -8.77 20.93
N ASP A 14 2.09 -9.56 21.22
CA ASP A 14 2.11 -11.01 21.16
C ASP A 14 0.74 -11.42 20.59
N TYR A 15 0.69 -11.94 19.38
CA TYR A 15 -0.54 -12.43 18.75
C TYR A 15 -0.77 -13.91 19.04
N SER A 16 0.15 -14.59 19.73
CA SER A 16 -0.02 -16.01 20.08
C SER A 16 -1.18 -16.25 21.04
N TYR A 17 -1.52 -15.27 21.90
CA TYR A 17 -2.67 -15.38 22.81
C TYR A 17 -4.01 -15.35 22.07
N LEU A 18 -4.10 -14.63 20.95
CA LEU A 18 -5.32 -14.57 20.14
C LEU A 18 -5.67 -15.96 19.60
N GLY A 19 -4.66 -16.76 19.21
CA GLY A 19 -4.85 -18.14 18.75
C GLY A 19 -4.99 -19.20 19.86
N LYS A 20 -4.64 -18.88 21.11
CA LYS A 20 -4.61 -19.84 22.24
C LYS A 20 -5.41 -19.33 23.44
N GLY A 21 -6.74 -19.42 23.34
CA GLY A 21 -7.64 -19.23 24.48
C GLY A 21 -8.27 -17.84 24.62
N TYR A 22 -8.04 -16.92 23.67
CA TYR A 22 -8.82 -15.70 23.58
C TYR A 22 -10.28 -16.01 23.24
N VAL A 23 -11.20 -15.48 24.05
CA VAL A 23 -12.66 -15.61 23.86
C VAL A 23 -13.24 -14.19 23.81
N PRO A 24 -13.76 -13.75 22.64
CA PRO A 24 -14.38 -12.44 22.50
C PRO A 24 -15.51 -12.22 23.49
N SER A 25 -15.70 -10.98 23.94
CA SER A 25 -16.87 -10.64 24.75
C SER A 25 -18.18 -10.81 23.95
N PRO A 26 -19.32 -11.00 24.63
CA PRO A 26 -20.62 -10.97 23.98
C PRO A 26 -20.86 -9.69 23.17
N PHE A 27 -20.35 -8.54 23.64
CA PHE A 27 -20.47 -7.28 22.92
C PHE A 27 -19.68 -7.30 21.60
N ALA A 28 -18.45 -7.80 21.60
CA ALA A 28 -17.66 -7.90 20.37
C ALA A 28 -18.32 -8.82 19.34
N LEU A 29 -18.88 -9.96 19.77
CA LEU A 29 -19.66 -10.85 18.90
C LEU A 29 -20.92 -10.16 18.35
N GLU A 30 -21.68 -9.49 19.22
CA GLU A 30 -22.88 -8.72 18.84
C GLU A 30 -22.54 -7.60 17.84
N PHE A 31 -21.42 -6.90 18.04
CA PHE A 31 -20.99 -5.80 17.17
C PHE A 31 -20.57 -6.30 15.78
N ILE A 32 -19.76 -7.36 15.70
CA ILE A 32 -19.39 -7.96 14.42
C ILE A 32 -20.62 -8.55 13.70
N ALA A 33 -21.56 -9.16 14.43
CA ALA A 33 -22.83 -9.60 13.85
C ALA A 33 -23.67 -8.42 13.34
N PHE A 34 -23.65 -7.27 14.05
CA PHE A 34 -24.31 -6.05 13.60
C PHE A 34 -23.73 -5.52 12.29
N ILE A 35 -22.39 -5.48 12.13
CA ILE A 35 -21.75 -5.07 10.86
C ILE A 35 -22.29 -5.93 9.71
N LYS A 36 -22.36 -7.25 9.90
CA LYS A 36 -22.93 -8.18 8.90
C LYS A 36 -24.39 -7.86 8.57
N LEU A 37 -25.21 -7.57 9.58
CA LEU A 37 -26.62 -7.23 9.36
C LEU A 37 -26.79 -5.90 8.61
N VAL A 38 -25.93 -4.92 8.89
CA VAL A 38 -25.92 -3.64 8.18
C VAL A 38 -25.53 -3.84 6.72
N ASN A 39 -24.55 -4.70 6.45
CA ASN A 39 -24.03 -4.95 5.10
C ASN A 39 -24.88 -5.93 4.27
N GLY A 40 -25.69 -6.79 4.89
CA GLY A 40 -26.65 -7.67 4.21
C GLY A 40 -26.23 -9.15 4.16
N VAL A 41 -26.86 -9.92 3.26
CA VAL A 41 -26.73 -11.40 3.15
C VAL A 41 -25.45 -11.82 2.41
N GLU A 42 -24.81 -10.90 1.71
CA GLU A 42 -23.47 -11.07 1.15
C GLU A 42 -22.47 -10.93 2.31
N GLY A 43 -21.93 -12.05 2.77
CA GLY A 43 -21.04 -12.11 3.93
C GLY A 43 -19.76 -11.27 3.77
N GLU A 44 -19.10 -10.99 4.89
CA GLU A 44 -17.79 -10.32 4.88
C GLU A 44 -16.74 -11.16 4.12
N GLU A 45 -16.01 -10.50 3.21
CA GLU A 45 -14.95 -11.04 2.34
C GLU A 45 -13.87 -11.82 3.11
N ASN A 46 -13.51 -11.35 4.30
CA ASN A 46 -12.51 -11.97 5.15
C ASN A 46 -13.10 -12.31 6.52
N LYS A 47 -12.63 -13.41 7.13
CA LYS A 47 -12.95 -13.67 8.54
C LYS A 47 -12.51 -12.45 9.37
N PRO A 48 -13.39 -11.88 10.21
CA PRO A 48 -13.01 -10.76 11.06
C PRO A 48 -11.78 -11.15 11.87
N ALA A 49 -10.72 -10.35 11.74
CA ALA A 49 -9.47 -10.58 12.44
C ALA A 49 -9.73 -10.61 13.95
N LEU A 50 -9.00 -11.46 14.68
CA LEU A 50 -9.12 -11.53 16.14
C LEU A 50 -8.81 -10.18 16.81
N ILE A 51 -8.00 -9.34 16.17
CA ILE A 51 -7.73 -7.97 16.61
C ILE A 51 -8.98 -7.07 16.58
N HIS A 52 -9.94 -7.29 15.67
CA HIS A 52 -11.19 -6.51 15.64
C HIS A 52 -12.05 -6.83 16.86
N TYR A 53 -12.09 -8.11 17.26
CA TYR A 53 -12.75 -8.52 18.50
C TYR A 53 -12.05 -7.93 19.72
N ASP A 54 -10.71 -7.99 19.82
CA ASP A 54 -9.97 -7.41 20.96
C ASP A 54 -10.19 -5.90 21.05
N MET A 55 -10.22 -5.21 19.90
CA MET A 55 -10.54 -3.79 19.82
C MET A 55 -11.96 -3.50 20.33
N MET A 56 -12.95 -4.30 19.94
CA MET A 56 -14.34 -4.15 20.39
C MET A 56 -14.51 -4.46 21.88
N ASP A 57 -13.75 -5.41 22.41
CA ASP A 57 -13.75 -5.70 23.83
C ASP A 57 -13.35 -4.48 24.66
N GLN A 58 -12.49 -3.59 24.14
CA GLN A 58 -12.10 -2.38 24.86
C GLN A 58 -13.24 -1.34 24.98
N PHE A 59 -14.26 -1.42 24.11
CA PHE A 59 -15.46 -0.59 24.23
C PHE A 59 -16.47 -1.17 25.23
N SER A 60 -16.34 -2.46 25.57
CA SER A 60 -17.21 -3.16 26.51
C SER A 60 -16.72 -3.01 27.96
N GLY A 61 -17.59 -2.53 28.85
CA GLY A 61 -17.24 -2.39 30.26
C GLY A 61 -18.30 -1.68 31.10
N THR A 62 -18.23 -1.89 32.42
CA THR A 62 -19.08 -1.19 33.41
C THR A 62 -18.47 0.11 33.92
N SER A 63 -17.25 0.45 33.45
CA SER A 63 -16.59 1.69 33.82
C SER A 63 -17.40 2.90 33.35
N LYS A 64 -17.58 3.87 34.25
CA LYS A 64 -18.17 5.16 33.92
C LYS A 64 -17.28 5.99 33.00
N HIS A 65 -15.98 5.70 32.96
CA HIS A 65 -15.00 6.42 32.14
C HIS A 65 -14.18 5.41 31.34
N ILE A 66 -14.38 5.40 30.03
CA ILE A 66 -13.66 4.57 29.06
C ILE A 66 -12.83 5.53 28.21
N GLN A 67 -11.53 5.26 28.10
CA GLN A 67 -10.59 6.09 27.35
C GLN A 67 -9.61 5.17 26.63
N ASN A 68 -9.86 4.92 25.35
CA ASN A 68 -9.10 3.95 24.53
C ASN A 68 -8.28 4.68 23.47
N LEU A 69 -7.03 4.28 23.32
CA LEU A 69 -6.17 4.70 22.21
C LEU A 69 -5.84 3.45 21.38
N PHE A 70 -6.21 3.46 20.11
CA PHE A 70 -5.93 2.40 19.16
C PHE A 70 -4.92 2.90 18.13
N VAL A 71 -3.72 2.35 18.18
CA VAL A 71 -2.68 2.61 17.19
C VAL A 71 -2.61 1.40 16.27
N ALA A 72 -3.08 1.54 15.04
CA ALA A 72 -3.24 0.41 14.12
C ALA A 72 -2.59 0.69 12.78
N PHE A 73 -1.98 -0.35 12.20
CA PHE A 73 -1.35 -0.26 10.89
C PHE A 73 -2.36 0.03 9.77
N ARG A 74 -1.93 0.80 8.77
CA ARG A 74 -2.75 1.16 7.61
C ARG A 74 -2.67 0.04 6.58
N GLY A 75 -3.54 -0.96 6.73
CA GLY A 75 -3.50 -2.17 5.91
C GLY A 75 -4.53 -2.28 4.79
N ALA A 76 -5.70 -1.63 4.89
CA ALA A 76 -6.84 -1.93 4.02
C ALA A 76 -6.96 -1.08 2.74
N SER A 77 -5.84 -0.70 2.11
CA SER A 77 -5.87 0.25 0.99
C SER A 77 -6.19 -0.43 -0.35
N LYS A 78 -7.40 -0.18 -0.87
CA LYS A 78 -7.98 -0.70 -2.13
C LYS A 78 -7.48 0.09 -3.36
N ALA A 79 -6.17 0.15 -3.54
CA ALA A 79 -5.51 1.13 -4.42
C ALA A 79 -5.50 0.72 -5.91
N LEU A 80 -5.48 1.73 -6.79
CA LEU A 80 -5.16 1.58 -8.21
C LEU A 80 -3.80 2.23 -8.51
N PRO A 81 -3.02 1.72 -9.49
CA PRO A 81 -1.79 2.37 -9.94
C PRO A 81 -1.96 3.85 -10.26
N LEU A 82 -0.95 4.66 -9.98
CA LEU A 82 -0.98 6.12 -10.22
C LEU A 82 -1.22 6.49 -11.69
N THR A 83 -0.81 5.63 -12.61
CA THR A 83 -0.98 5.82 -14.06
C THR A 83 -2.35 5.42 -14.57
N THR A 84 -3.18 4.77 -13.75
CA THR A 84 -4.52 4.31 -14.16
C THR A 84 -5.37 5.49 -14.62
N PRO A 85 -5.82 5.53 -15.88
CA PRO A 85 -6.76 6.55 -16.36
C PRO A 85 -8.11 6.42 -15.65
N ILE A 86 -8.72 7.54 -15.31
CA ILE A 86 -10.01 7.67 -14.65
C ILE A 86 -10.89 8.59 -15.52
N PRO A 87 -12.00 8.10 -16.08
CA PRO A 87 -12.91 8.92 -16.87
C PRO A 87 -13.64 9.94 -15.97
N THR A 88 -13.63 11.20 -16.40
CA THR A 88 -14.33 12.31 -15.73
C THR A 88 -15.30 12.99 -16.71
N PRO A 89 -16.28 13.78 -16.22
CA PRO A 89 -17.14 14.60 -17.08
C PRO A 89 -16.38 15.58 -17.99
N TYR A 90 -15.12 15.89 -17.65
CA TYR A 90 -14.29 16.88 -18.34
C TYR A 90 -13.10 16.27 -19.09
N GLY A 91 -13.12 14.96 -19.33
CA GLY A 91 -12.03 14.21 -19.96
C GLY A 91 -11.35 13.23 -19.00
N TYR A 92 -10.26 12.61 -19.41
CA TYR A 92 -9.54 11.67 -18.55
C TYR A 92 -8.57 12.38 -17.62
N LYS A 93 -8.50 11.90 -16.38
CA LYS A 93 -7.41 12.19 -15.44
C LYS A 93 -6.73 10.90 -15.05
N THR A 94 -5.44 10.93 -14.77
CA THR A 94 -4.76 9.78 -14.15
C THR A 94 -5.11 9.71 -12.66
N MET A 95 -5.05 8.51 -12.07
CA MET A 95 -5.23 8.32 -10.63
C MET A 95 -4.32 9.24 -9.81
N LYS A 96 -3.10 9.54 -10.29
CA LYS A 96 -2.18 10.52 -9.69
C LYS A 96 -2.80 11.92 -9.56
N GLU A 97 -3.48 12.39 -10.60
CA GLU A 97 -4.03 13.74 -10.72
C GLU A 97 -5.35 13.93 -9.96
N ILE A 98 -6.04 12.85 -9.60
CA ILE A 98 -7.30 12.91 -8.85
C ILE A 98 -7.10 13.54 -7.47
N ALA A 99 -7.91 14.56 -7.17
CA ALA A 99 -7.97 15.27 -5.90
C ALA A 99 -9.38 15.23 -5.30
N VAL A 100 -9.48 15.51 -4.00
CA VAL A 100 -10.79 15.72 -3.34
C VAL A 100 -11.52 16.88 -4.02
N GLY A 101 -12.80 16.71 -4.28
CA GLY A 101 -13.66 17.65 -5.02
C GLY A 101 -13.71 17.43 -6.54
N ASP A 102 -12.88 16.54 -7.11
CA ASP A 102 -13.01 16.14 -8.51
C ASP A 102 -14.29 15.32 -8.73
N TYR A 103 -14.91 15.47 -9.91
CA TYR A 103 -16.05 14.63 -10.32
C TYR A 103 -15.59 13.51 -11.25
N ILE A 104 -15.97 12.27 -10.97
CA ILE A 104 -15.72 11.09 -11.80
C ILE A 104 -17.01 10.32 -12.04
N PHE A 105 -16.99 9.26 -12.85
CA PHE A 105 -18.22 8.48 -13.10
C PHE A 105 -18.39 7.30 -12.14
N SER A 106 -19.64 7.08 -11.71
CA SER A 106 -20.08 5.88 -10.98
C SER A 106 -20.45 4.74 -11.94
N ARG A 107 -20.67 3.52 -11.41
CA ARG A 107 -21.14 2.37 -12.23
C ARG A 107 -22.46 2.63 -12.96
N ASN A 108 -23.29 3.53 -12.44
CA ASN A 108 -24.57 3.91 -13.03
C ASN A 108 -24.42 4.96 -14.16
N GLY A 109 -23.20 5.40 -14.45
CA GLY A 109 -22.90 6.38 -15.49
C GLY A 109 -23.06 7.84 -15.07
N GLY A 110 -23.70 8.12 -13.93
CA GLY A 110 -23.80 9.47 -13.36
C GLY A 110 -22.49 9.93 -12.72
N ALA A 111 -22.27 11.25 -12.72
CA ALA A 111 -21.13 11.87 -12.05
C ALA A 111 -21.23 11.73 -10.51
N THR A 112 -20.10 11.48 -9.87
CA THR A 112 -19.93 11.34 -8.43
C THR A 112 -18.67 12.08 -7.99
N GLU A 113 -18.73 12.70 -6.82
CA GLU A 113 -17.63 13.51 -6.28
C GLU A 113 -16.61 12.62 -5.57
N VAL A 114 -15.33 12.91 -5.75
CA VAL A 114 -14.22 12.34 -4.98
C VAL A 114 -14.15 13.04 -3.63
N THR A 115 -14.34 12.26 -2.58
CA THR A 115 -14.52 12.76 -1.21
C THR A 115 -13.28 12.52 -0.36
N SER A 116 -12.47 11.52 -0.69
CA SER A 116 -11.18 11.26 -0.06
C SER A 116 -10.14 10.79 -1.06
N VAL A 117 -8.87 11.08 -0.76
CA VAL A 117 -7.70 10.60 -1.49
C VAL A 117 -6.64 10.15 -0.47
N SER A 118 -6.12 8.94 -0.64
CA SER A 118 -5.09 8.38 0.27
C SER A 118 -3.67 8.87 -0.06
N PRO A 119 -2.68 8.62 0.82
CA PRO A 119 -1.27 8.62 0.44
C PRO A 119 -0.96 7.62 -0.68
N ILE A 120 0.23 7.75 -1.27
CA ILE A 120 0.75 6.83 -2.29
C ILE A 120 1.34 5.60 -1.61
N PHE A 121 0.88 4.42 -2.03
CA PHE A 121 1.35 3.12 -1.58
C PHE A 121 2.21 2.45 -2.65
N ILE A 122 3.06 1.52 -2.26
CA ILE A 122 3.83 0.65 -3.17
C ILE A 122 3.49 -0.77 -2.75
N LYS A 123 2.66 -1.47 -3.54
CA LYS A 123 2.09 -2.80 -3.20
C LYS A 123 2.00 -3.71 -4.43
N PRO A 124 1.95 -5.05 -4.27
CA PRO A 124 1.63 -5.99 -5.36
C PRO A 124 0.41 -5.55 -6.16
N VAL A 125 0.60 -5.55 -7.47
CA VAL A 125 -0.44 -5.20 -8.45
C VAL A 125 -0.72 -6.44 -9.27
N TYR A 126 -2.01 -6.66 -9.52
CA TYR A 126 -2.53 -7.76 -10.29
C TYR A 126 -3.30 -7.19 -11.47
N ARG A 127 -3.09 -7.77 -12.64
CA ARG A 127 -3.84 -7.48 -13.85
C ARG A 127 -5.01 -8.44 -13.96
N ILE A 128 -6.22 -7.90 -13.86
CA ILE A 128 -7.46 -8.61 -14.19
C ILE A 128 -7.73 -8.40 -15.67
N SER A 129 -7.61 -9.47 -16.46
CA SER A 129 -7.87 -9.48 -17.91
C SER A 129 -9.29 -9.96 -18.20
N LEU A 130 -9.97 -9.28 -19.11
CA LEU A 130 -11.35 -9.56 -19.51
C LEU A 130 -11.42 -10.17 -20.92
N GLU A 131 -12.50 -10.88 -21.19
CA GLU A 131 -12.71 -11.60 -22.46
C GLU A 131 -12.75 -10.72 -23.72
N ASP A 132 -12.92 -9.41 -23.56
CA ASP A 132 -12.94 -8.40 -24.61
C ASP A 132 -11.58 -7.73 -24.83
N GLY A 133 -10.53 -8.22 -24.16
CA GLY A 133 -9.17 -7.72 -24.25
C GLY A 133 -8.87 -6.53 -23.35
N ARG A 134 -9.87 -5.95 -22.66
CA ARG A 134 -9.62 -4.93 -21.63
C ARG A 134 -8.99 -5.56 -20.40
N PHE A 135 -8.33 -4.72 -19.61
CA PHE A 135 -7.75 -5.15 -18.34
C PHE A 135 -7.72 -4.04 -17.31
N LEU A 136 -7.78 -4.40 -16.03
CA LEU A 136 -7.61 -3.47 -14.92
C LEU A 136 -6.43 -3.93 -14.04
N ASP A 137 -5.52 -3.00 -13.79
CA ASP A 137 -4.41 -3.24 -12.85
C ASP A 137 -4.86 -2.73 -11.48
N VAL A 138 -4.87 -3.62 -10.49
CA VAL A 138 -5.42 -3.37 -9.17
C VAL A 138 -4.50 -3.95 -8.09
N CYS A 139 -4.46 -3.33 -6.92
CA CYS A 139 -3.74 -3.96 -5.79
C CYS A 139 -4.44 -5.24 -5.30
N GLU A 140 -3.70 -6.09 -4.60
CA GLU A 140 -4.23 -7.38 -4.10
C GLU A 140 -5.45 -7.24 -3.17
N ASP A 141 -5.51 -6.13 -2.44
CA ASP A 141 -6.60 -5.74 -1.54
C ASP A 141 -7.74 -4.97 -2.23
N HIS A 142 -7.63 -4.66 -3.53
CA HIS A 142 -8.65 -3.90 -4.25
C HIS A 142 -9.94 -4.70 -4.36
N LEU A 143 -11.07 -4.03 -4.13
CA LEU A 143 -12.38 -4.67 -4.21
C LEU A 143 -12.91 -4.62 -5.63
N ASN A 144 -13.35 -5.78 -6.09
CA ASN A 144 -13.94 -5.95 -7.40
C ASN A 144 -15.39 -6.38 -7.19
N ILE A 145 -16.32 -5.67 -7.83
CA ILE A 145 -17.68 -6.17 -7.95
C ILE A 145 -17.63 -7.29 -8.98
N VAL A 146 -17.95 -8.50 -8.58
CA VAL A 146 -18.03 -9.68 -9.44
C VAL A 146 -19.43 -10.24 -9.45
N VAL A 147 -19.82 -10.82 -10.58
CA VAL A 147 -21.11 -11.46 -10.80
C VAL A 147 -20.85 -12.93 -11.07
N ASP A 148 -21.64 -13.83 -10.51
CA ASP A 148 -21.60 -15.24 -10.86
C ASP A 148 -22.36 -15.57 -12.15
N GLU A 149 -22.37 -16.84 -12.56
CA GLU A 149 -23.12 -17.29 -13.74
C GLU A 149 -24.62 -17.01 -13.61
N GLN A 150 -25.17 -17.15 -12.40
CA GLN A 150 -26.60 -16.99 -12.10
C GLN A 150 -27.03 -15.51 -11.98
N GLY A 151 -26.07 -14.58 -11.96
CA GLY A 151 -26.33 -13.14 -11.93
C GLY A 151 -26.31 -12.53 -10.52
N ALA A 152 -25.88 -13.27 -9.50
CA ALA A 152 -25.71 -12.70 -8.17
C ALA A 152 -24.39 -11.91 -8.09
N GLU A 153 -24.48 -10.68 -7.60
CA GLU A 153 -23.30 -9.85 -7.36
C GLU A 153 -22.63 -10.24 -6.03
N LYS A 154 -21.32 -10.06 -5.96
CA LYS A 154 -20.50 -10.14 -4.74
C LYS A 154 -19.39 -9.11 -4.89
N VAL A 155 -18.96 -8.54 -3.77
CA VAL A 155 -17.73 -7.74 -3.74
C VAL A 155 -16.61 -8.63 -3.22
N VAL A 156 -15.50 -8.73 -3.95
CA VAL A 156 -14.41 -9.67 -3.67
C VAL A 156 -13.04 -9.00 -3.86
N PRO A 157 -12.10 -9.14 -2.91
CA PRO A 157 -10.72 -8.67 -3.06
C PRO A 157 -9.99 -9.42 -4.17
N THR A 158 -9.10 -8.74 -4.90
CA THR A 158 -8.34 -9.35 -6.01
C THR A 158 -7.58 -10.62 -5.61
N LYS A 159 -7.02 -10.65 -4.40
CA LYS A 159 -6.30 -11.82 -3.86
C LYS A 159 -7.20 -13.07 -3.74
N GLU A 160 -8.48 -12.89 -3.47
CA GLU A 160 -9.43 -14.00 -3.36
C GLU A 160 -9.89 -14.48 -4.73
N LEU A 161 -9.99 -13.57 -5.71
CA LEU A 161 -10.28 -13.92 -7.10
C LEU A 161 -9.25 -14.89 -7.70
N LEU A 162 -7.99 -14.85 -7.23
CA LEU A 162 -6.95 -15.81 -7.62
C LEU A 162 -7.30 -17.27 -7.26
N ASN A 163 -8.17 -17.48 -6.27
CA ASN A 163 -8.54 -18.81 -5.78
C ASN A 163 -9.90 -19.29 -6.32
N ILE A 164 -10.62 -18.47 -7.09
CA ILE A 164 -11.90 -18.85 -7.67
C ILE A 164 -11.64 -19.68 -8.92
N SER A 165 -12.01 -20.96 -8.88
CA SER A 165 -11.91 -21.88 -10.02
C SER A 165 -13.11 -21.80 -10.96
N GLU A 166 -14.24 -21.27 -10.48
CA GLU A 166 -15.46 -21.11 -11.25
C GLU A 166 -15.42 -19.83 -12.10
N ARG A 167 -16.27 -19.74 -13.13
CA ARG A 167 -16.35 -18.53 -13.95
C ARG A 167 -17.02 -17.40 -13.16
N PHE A 168 -16.43 -16.22 -13.21
CA PHE A 168 -16.98 -15.00 -12.64
C PHE A 168 -16.78 -13.84 -13.62
N TYR A 169 -17.60 -12.82 -13.44
CA TYR A 169 -17.74 -11.73 -14.40
C TYR A 169 -17.61 -10.39 -13.70
N ILE A 170 -17.16 -9.34 -14.40
CA ILE A 170 -17.30 -7.94 -13.95
C ILE A 170 -18.59 -7.36 -14.54
N PRO A 171 -19.42 -6.64 -13.77
CA PRO A 171 -20.61 -6.01 -14.31
C PRO A 171 -20.26 -4.85 -15.24
N LEU A 172 -21.04 -4.68 -16.30
CA LEU A 172 -20.95 -3.52 -17.19
C LEU A 172 -21.50 -2.26 -16.52
N SER A 173 -20.96 -1.09 -16.91
CA SER A 173 -21.54 0.20 -16.53
C SER A 173 -22.81 0.50 -17.33
N LYS A 174 -23.71 1.35 -16.81
CA LYS A 174 -24.96 1.74 -17.53
C LYS A 174 -24.77 2.81 -18.63
N GLY A 175 -23.52 3.09 -19.01
CA GLY A 175 -23.14 4.14 -19.96
C GLY A 175 -23.05 5.52 -19.30
N VAL A 176 -21.93 6.20 -19.48
CA VAL A 176 -21.65 7.48 -18.81
C VAL A 176 -22.53 8.62 -19.33
N LEU A 177 -22.79 9.61 -18.49
CA LEU A 177 -23.64 10.76 -18.80
C LEU A 177 -22.78 12.02 -18.97
N TYR A 178 -22.47 12.36 -20.22
CA TYR A 178 -21.89 13.65 -20.59
C TYR A 178 -22.97 14.67 -20.95
N ASP A 179 -22.60 15.95 -20.88
CA ASP A 179 -23.47 17.05 -21.29
C ASP A 179 -23.76 17.02 -22.80
N HIS A 180 -24.95 17.48 -23.16
CA HIS A 180 -25.34 17.63 -24.56
C HIS A 180 -24.50 18.70 -25.26
N LYS A 181 -23.91 18.35 -26.42
CA LYS A 181 -23.02 19.24 -27.18
C LYS A 181 -23.69 19.75 -28.45
N LYS A 182 -23.31 20.96 -28.86
CA LYS A 182 -23.69 21.48 -30.18
C LYS A 182 -22.68 20.99 -31.22
N LEU A 183 -22.99 19.86 -31.84
CA LEU A 183 -22.10 19.20 -32.80
C LEU A 183 -22.26 19.80 -34.22
N PRO A 184 -21.16 19.98 -34.98
CA PRO A 184 -21.23 20.55 -36.33
C PRO A 184 -22.02 19.70 -37.34
N VAL A 185 -22.03 18.38 -37.14
CA VAL A 185 -22.77 17.41 -37.96
C VAL A 185 -23.65 16.59 -37.03
N ASP A 186 -24.88 16.32 -37.47
CA ASP A 186 -25.79 15.39 -36.80
C ASP A 186 -25.10 14.01 -36.57
N PRO A 187 -25.14 13.45 -35.36
CA PRO A 187 -24.36 12.26 -35.03
C PRO A 187 -24.71 11.04 -35.89
N TYR A 188 -26.00 10.75 -36.11
CA TYR A 188 -26.41 9.63 -36.96
C TYR A 188 -25.94 9.81 -38.40
N THR A 189 -26.08 11.03 -38.93
CA THR A 189 -25.57 11.38 -40.27
C THR A 189 -24.07 11.16 -40.38
N LEU A 190 -23.30 11.61 -39.38
CA LEU A 190 -21.85 11.46 -39.36
C LEU A 190 -21.47 9.96 -39.33
N GLY A 191 -22.17 9.16 -38.52
CA GLY A 191 -21.94 7.72 -38.42
C GLY A 191 -22.07 7.01 -39.75
N CYS A 192 -23.18 7.25 -40.47
CA CYS A 192 -23.40 6.70 -41.82
C CYS A 192 -22.26 7.08 -42.79
N ILE A 193 -21.80 8.33 -42.71
CA ILE A 193 -20.76 8.86 -43.61
C ILE A 193 -19.42 8.16 -43.38
N LEU A 194 -19.01 8.02 -42.12
CA LEU A 194 -17.70 7.47 -41.77
C LEU A 194 -17.54 6.00 -42.19
N SER A 195 -18.57 5.20 -41.97
CA SER A 195 -18.56 3.77 -42.23
C SER A 195 -18.70 3.43 -43.71
N ASN A 196 -19.60 4.08 -44.45
CA ASN A 196 -20.00 3.60 -45.78
C ASN A 196 -19.83 4.63 -46.91
N ALA A 197 -19.67 5.92 -46.62
CA ALA A 197 -19.61 6.91 -47.68
C ALA A 197 -18.23 6.96 -48.38
N VAL A 198 -18.27 7.33 -49.65
CA VAL A 198 -17.11 7.87 -50.37
C VAL A 198 -17.10 9.38 -50.14
N ILE A 199 -15.99 9.89 -49.61
CA ILE A 199 -15.79 11.33 -49.34
C ILE A 199 -14.71 11.87 -50.29
N PRO A 200 -15.06 12.61 -51.36
CA PRO A 200 -14.06 13.16 -52.26
C PRO A 200 -13.22 14.24 -51.57
N LYS A 201 -11.90 14.09 -51.58
CA LYS A 201 -10.94 14.97 -50.86
C LYS A 201 -11.11 16.47 -51.13
N HIS A 202 -11.52 16.85 -52.34
CA HIS A 202 -11.64 18.26 -52.71
C HIS A 202 -12.99 18.88 -52.35
N THR A 203 -14.07 18.11 -52.40
CA THR A 203 -15.43 18.65 -52.24
C THR A 203 -16.02 18.36 -50.87
N PHE A 204 -15.61 17.27 -50.21
CA PHE A 204 -16.23 16.76 -48.97
C PHE A 204 -17.74 16.49 -49.15
N SER A 205 -18.16 16.13 -50.35
CA SER A 205 -19.55 15.78 -50.65
C SER A 205 -19.73 14.26 -50.50
N PRO A 206 -20.30 13.76 -49.39
CA PRO A 206 -20.39 12.33 -49.13
C PRO A 206 -21.43 11.66 -50.04
N VAL A 207 -21.10 10.45 -50.50
CA VAL A 207 -22.01 9.60 -51.26
C VAL A 207 -22.00 8.19 -50.66
N LEU A 208 -23.15 7.75 -50.17
CA LEU A 208 -23.35 6.43 -49.59
C LEU A 208 -23.75 5.43 -50.68
N ASN A 209 -23.36 4.16 -50.52
CA ASN A 209 -23.74 3.08 -51.42
C ASN A 209 -24.46 1.99 -50.63
N VAL A 210 -25.79 2.08 -50.57
CA VAL A 210 -26.64 1.27 -49.68
C VAL A 210 -27.82 0.67 -50.43
N SER A 211 -28.53 -0.28 -49.82
CA SER A 211 -29.79 -0.81 -50.37
C SER A 211 -30.87 0.28 -50.44
N LYS A 212 -31.95 0.01 -51.18
CA LYS A 212 -33.04 0.97 -51.33
C LYS A 212 -33.71 1.30 -50.00
N GLU A 213 -33.97 0.26 -49.21
CA GLU A 213 -34.68 0.33 -47.94
C GLU A 213 -33.85 1.10 -46.90
N LEU A 214 -32.54 0.80 -46.82
CA LEU A 214 -31.63 1.50 -45.93
C LEU A 214 -31.43 2.97 -46.35
N GLY A 215 -31.34 3.23 -47.66
CA GLY A 215 -31.26 4.61 -48.17
C GLY A 215 -32.49 5.46 -47.82
N LEU A 216 -33.70 4.89 -47.92
CA LEU A 216 -34.93 5.57 -47.50
C LEU A 216 -34.97 5.81 -45.99
N HIS A 217 -34.56 4.83 -45.18
CA HIS A 217 -34.46 4.96 -43.73
C HIS A 217 -33.49 6.08 -43.33
N ILE A 218 -32.32 6.15 -43.97
CA ILE A 218 -31.34 7.23 -43.73
C ILE A 218 -31.95 8.60 -44.07
N ILE A 219 -32.63 8.73 -45.22
CA ILE A 219 -33.24 10.01 -45.64
C ILE A 219 -34.30 10.50 -44.66
N ASP A 220 -35.10 9.59 -44.10
CA ASP A 220 -36.12 9.93 -43.12
C ASP A 220 -35.53 10.40 -41.78
N LYS A 221 -34.38 9.82 -41.38
CA LYS A 221 -33.76 10.07 -40.08
C LYS A 221 -32.82 11.28 -40.05
N ILE A 222 -32.14 11.61 -41.16
CA ILE A 222 -31.17 12.71 -41.17
C ILE A 222 -31.84 14.09 -41.32
N PRO A 223 -31.31 15.15 -40.68
CA PRO A 223 -31.85 16.50 -40.79
C PRO A 223 -31.41 17.25 -42.07
N TYR A 224 -30.79 16.56 -43.03
CA TYR A 224 -30.18 17.16 -44.21
C TYR A 224 -30.91 16.77 -45.50
N PRO A 225 -30.96 17.67 -46.50
CA PRO A 225 -31.48 17.31 -47.80
C PRO A 225 -30.64 16.20 -48.44
N ALA A 226 -31.28 15.09 -48.80
CA ALA A 226 -30.65 13.98 -49.49
C ALA A 226 -31.51 13.49 -50.66
N HIS A 227 -30.87 12.87 -51.65
CA HIS A 227 -31.58 12.24 -52.77
C HIS A 227 -30.90 10.95 -53.18
N MET A 228 -31.71 9.98 -53.63
CA MET A 228 -31.25 8.69 -54.13
C MET A 228 -31.18 8.71 -55.65
N GLN A 229 -30.10 8.13 -56.19
CA GLN A 229 -29.95 7.88 -57.61
C GLN A 229 -29.86 6.37 -57.88
N ASP A 230 -30.69 5.90 -58.81
CA ASP A 230 -30.68 4.52 -59.29
C ASP A 230 -29.49 4.30 -60.24
N LYS A 231 -28.68 3.28 -59.96
CA LYS A 231 -27.70 2.75 -60.91
C LYS A 231 -28.27 1.44 -61.43
N HIS A 232 -28.83 1.46 -62.64
CA HIS A 232 -29.51 0.35 -63.35
C HIS A 232 -28.67 -0.95 -63.59
N ILE A 233 -27.60 -1.20 -62.82
CA ILE A 233 -26.61 -2.28 -63.03
C ILE A 233 -26.43 -3.16 -61.78
N MET A 234 -26.76 -2.70 -60.56
CA MET A 234 -26.65 -3.45 -59.28
C MET A 234 -27.82 -3.11 -58.33
N PRO A 235 -28.19 -3.95 -57.34
CA PRO A 235 -29.28 -3.67 -56.39
C PRO A 235 -28.91 -2.64 -55.30
N SER A 236 -28.12 -1.63 -55.64
CA SER A 236 -27.59 -0.63 -54.71
C SER A 236 -27.87 0.79 -55.22
N TYR A 237 -28.27 1.69 -54.32
CA TYR A 237 -28.61 3.08 -54.62
C TYR A 237 -27.54 4.02 -54.09
N LEU A 238 -27.19 5.05 -54.89
CA LEU A 238 -26.33 6.12 -54.41
C LEU A 238 -27.18 7.14 -53.64
N THR A 239 -26.88 7.33 -52.36
CA THR A 239 -27.53 8.35 -51.53
C THR A 239 -26.60 9.54 -51.34
N HIS A 240 -26.99 10.69 -51.89
CA HIS A 240 -26.22 11.93 -51.86
C HIS A 240 -26.74 12.86 -50.78
N ILE A 241 -25.94 13.11 -49.74
CA ILE A 241 -26.28 14.04 -48.64
C ILE A 241 -25.75 15.44 -48.97
N LYS A 242 -26.61 16.46 -48.92
CA LYS A 242 -26.28 17.84 -49.26
C LYS A 242 -26.10 18.70 -47.99
N GLY A 243 -25.31 19.76 -48.11
CA GLY A 243 -25.19 20.79 -47.05
C GLY A 243 -24.18 20.49 -45.93
N VAL A 244 -23.65 19.26 -45.84
CA VAL A 244 -22.73 18.85 -44.75
C VAL A 244 -21.24 19.09 -45.04
N HIS A 245 -20.88 19.33 -46.31
CA HIS A 245 -19.49 19.41 -46.77
C HIS A 245 -18.56 20.40 -46.06
N LYS A 246 -19.07 21.52 -45.52
CA LYS A 246 -18.26 22.46 -44.74
C LYS A 246 -17.98 21.93 -43.34
N ALA A 247 -19.05 21.50 -42.64
CA ALA A 247 -18.95 20.96 -41.30
C ALA A 247 -18.13 19.66 -41.24
N LEU A 248 -18.22 18.80 -42.26
CA LEU A 248 -17.41 17.59 -42.36
C LEU A 248 -15.89 17.88 -42.37
N ARG A 249 -15.45 19.01 -42.93
CA ARG A 249 -14.02 19.39 -42.92
C ARG A 249 -13.50 19.69 -41.51
N GLU A 250 -14.38 20.10 -40.61
CA GLU A 250 -14.03 20.44 -39.25
C GLU A 250 -13.98 19.20 -38.35
N VAL A 251 -14.73 18.15 -38.70
CA VAL A 251 -14.97 17.02 -37.80
C VAL A 251 -14.50 15.66 -38.30
N VAL A 252 -14.13 15.52 -39.59
CA VAL A 252 -13.65 14.26 -40.17
C VAL A 252 -12.23 14.40 -40.67
N ASN A 253 -11.36 13.51 -40.21
CA ASN A 253 -10.09 13.26 -40.85
C ASN A 253 -10.29 12.18 -41.94
N ILE A 254 -10.19 12.57 -43.21
CA ILE A 254 -10.39 11.65 -44.34
C ILE A 254 -9.26 10.62 -44.46
N GLU A 255 -8.05 10.91 -43.98
CA GLU A 255 -6.90 10.03 -44.17
C GLU A 255 -7.03 8.71 -43.41
N ASP A 256 -7.50 8.79 -42.16
CA ASP A 256 -7.67 7.63 -41.27
C ASP A 256 -9.15 7.37 -40.91
N ARG A 257 -10.08 8.04 -41.61
CA ARG A 257 -11.54 8.03 -41.37
C ARG A 257 -11.97 8.24 -39.91
N THR A 258 -11.22 9.01 -39.14
CA THR A 258 -11.55 9.33 -37.74
C THR A 258 -12.42 10.58 -37.62
N PHE A 259 -13.11 10.71 -36.49
CA PHE A 259 -13.94 11.86 -36.17
C PHE A 259 -13.44 12.63 -34.94
N HIS A 260 -13.86 13.90 -34.84
CA HIS A 260 -13.48 14.78 -33.74
C HIS A 260 -13.89 14.23 -32.37
N GLU A 261 -13.03 14.36 -31.37
CA GLU A 261 -13.24 13.80 -30.02
C GLU A 261 -14.49 14.32 -29.31
N ASP A 262 -15.02 15.48 -29.71
CA ASP A 262 -16.25 16.04 -29.14
C ASP A 262 -17.43 15.07 -29.21
N TYR A 263 -17.49 14.21 -30.23
CA TYR A 263 -18.53 13.21 -30.35
C TYR A 263 -18.35 12.06 -29.35
N LEU A 264 -17.13 11.76 -28.90
CA LEU A 264 -16.86 10.76 -27.83
C LEU A 264 -17.28 11.26 -26.45
N TYR A 265 -17.39 12.58 -26.28
CA TYR A 265 -17.79 13.24 -25.02
C TYR A 265 -19.12 13.98 -25.15
N ALA A 266 -19.95 13.61 -26.13
CA ALA A 266 -21.30 14.13 -26.31
C ALA A 266 -22.31 13.36 -25.44
N SER A 267 -23.55 13.84 -25.35
CA SER A 267 -24.57 13.17 -24.52
C SER A 267 -24.76 11.72 -24.94
N LYS A 268 -25.29 10.91 -24.02
CA LYS A 268 -25.54 9.48 -24.26
C LYS A 268 -26.38 9.25 -25.53
N GLU A 269 -27.37 10.11 -25.76
CA GLU A 269 -28.24 10.08 -26.94
C GLU A 269 -27.46 10.35 -28.23
N GLN A 270 -26.64 11.42 -28.24
CA GLN A 270 -25.83 11.79 -29.41
C GLN A 270 -24.80 10.71 -29.75
N ARG A 271 -24.19 10.09 -28.74
CA ARG A 271 -23.26 8.96 -28.92
C ARG A 271 -23.96 7.71 -29.46
N MET A 272 -25.16 7.42 -28.96
CA MET A 272 -25.97 6.32 -29.45
C MET A 272 -26.39 6.53 -30.91
N GLU A 273 -26.79 7.75 -31.28
CA GLU A 273 -27.10 8.10 -32.67
C GLU A 273 -25.91 7.91 -33.60
N LEU A 274 -24.71 8.35 -33.18
CA LEU A 274 -23.47 8.13 -33.93
C LEU A 274 -23.20 6.64 -34.15
N LEU A 275 -23.29 5.84 -33.08
CA LEU A 275 -23.10 4.39 -33.16
C LEU A 275 -24.13 3.76 -34.10
N GLN A 276 -25.40 4.14 -34.01
CA GLN A 276 -26.46 3.66 -34.90
C GLN A 276 -26.18 3.96 -36.38
N GLY A 277 -25.68 5.15 -36.70
CA GLY A 277 -25.33 5.48 -38.08
C GLY A 277 -24.24 4.56 -38.64
N ILE A 278 -23.21 4.28 -37.83
CA ILE A 278 -22.11 3.37 -38.20
C ILE A 278 -22.65 1.96 -38.38
N MET A 279 -23.34 1.44 -37.36
CA MET A 279 -23.80 0.06 -37.27
C MET A 279 -24.92 -0.28 -38.27
N ASP A 280 -25.76 0.68 -38.64
CA ASP A 280 -26.80 0.46 -39.66
C ASP A 280 -26.18 0.26 -41.06
N THR A 281 -25.04 0.90 -41.33
CA THR A 281 -24.45 0.99 -42.68
C THR A 281 -23.21 0.12 -42.91
N SER A 282 -22.61 -0.44 -41.86
CA SER A 282 -21.45 -1.35 -41.96
C SER A 282 -21.34 -2.22 -40.71
N ASN A 283 -20.53 -3.28 -40.79
CA ASN A 283 -20.11 -4.07 -39.63
C ASN A 283 -18.72 -3.61 -39.15
N LEU A 284 -18.34 -3.90 -37.91
CA LEU A 284 -17.08 -3.42 -37.33
C LEU A 284 -15.84 -3.98 -38.06
N ASP A 285 -15.89 -5.21 -38.54
CA ASP A 285 -14.82 -5.89 -39.28
C ASP A 285 -14.53 -5.26 -40.65
N GLU A 286 -15.46 -4.48 -41.18
CA GLU A 286 -15.33 -3.74 -42.43
C GLU A 286 -14.72 -2.34 -42.25
N LEU A 287 -14.61 -1.86 -41.00
CA LEU A 287 -14.11 -0.51 -40.70
C LEU A 287 -12.58 -0.45 -40.72
N GLU A 288 -12.06 0.72 -41.08
CA GLU A 288 -10.62 1.02 -40.92
C GLU A 288 -10.23 1.00 -39.43
N GLU A 289 -9.03 0.49 -39.12
CA GLU A 289 -8.56 0.25 -37.75
C GLU A 289 -8.63 1.50 -36.84
N ALA A 290 -8.33 2.67 -37.39
CA ALA A 290 -8.37 3.93 -36.62
C ALA A 290 -9.81 4.33 -36.24
N LEU A 291 -10.77 4.17 -37.16
CA LEU A 291 -12.20 4.38 -36.87
C LEU A 291 -12.71 3.32 -35.89
N LYS A 292 -12.33 2.05 -36.09
CA LYS A 292 -12.69 0.94 -35.20
C LYS A 292 -12.27 1.23 -33.75
N ALA A 293 -11.07 1.75 -33.51
CA ALA A 293 -10.61 2.13 -32.17
C ALA A 293 -11.50 3.21 -31.51
N GLN A 294 -11.95 4.22 -32.27
CA GLN A 294 -12.89 5.23 -31.76
C GLN A 294 -14.28 4.64 -31.50
N VAL A 295 -14.74 3.69 -32.32
CA VAL A 295 -15.99 2.97 -32.11
C VAL A 295 -15.94 2.10 -30.86
N VAL A 296 -14.82 1.41 -30.58
CA VAL A 296 -14.65 0.66 -29.32
C VAL A 296 -14.77 1.59 -28.11
N THR A 297 -14.12 2.76 -28.16
CA THR A 297 -14.22 3.77 -27.10
C THR A 297 -15.67 4.26 -26.92
N LEU A 298 -16.37 4.50 -28.04
CA LEU A 298 -17.76 4.90 -28.07
C LEU A 298 -18.67 3.84 -27.42
N VAL A 299 -18.52 2.57 -27.82
CA VAL A 299 -19.27 1.43 -27.27
C VAL A 299 -19.03 1.29 -25.76
N ASN A 300 -17.77 1.33 -25.32
CA ASN A 300 -17.42 1.23 -23.90
C ASN A 300 -18.05 2.36 -23.08
N SER A 301 -18.05 3.58 -23.61
CA SER A 301 -18.66 4.75 -22.96
C SER A 301 -20.20 4.67 -22.87
N LEU A 302 -20.84 3.85 -23.72
CA LEU A 302 -22.28 3.61 -23.71
C LEU A 302 -22.68 2.40 -22.83
N GLY A 303 -21.73 1.79 -22.12
CA GLY A 303 -21.98 0.62 -21.27
C GLY A 303 -21.84 -0.72 -21.99
N GLY A 304 -21.24 -0.70 -23.18
CA GLY A 304 -20.99 -1.86 -24.02
C GLY A 304 -19.58 -2.42 -23.93
N TYR A 305 -19.34 -3.41 -24.79
CA TYR A 305 -18.01 -3.89 -25.13
C TYR A 305 -17.96 -4.45 -26.56
N VAL A 306 -16.75 -4.67 -27.07
CA VAL A 306 -16.51 -5.27 -28.38
C VAL A 306 -15.65 -6.51 -28.20
N LYS A 307 -16.08 -7.64 -28.76
CA LYS A 307 -15.33 -8.91 -28.75
C LYS A 307 -15.37 -9.51 -30.14
N ASP A 308 -14.21 -9.86 -30.70
CA ASP A 308 -14.10 -10.44 -32.04
C ASP A 308 -14.81 -9.61 -33.13
N ASP A 309 -14.64 -8.28 -33.08
CA ASP A 309 -15.34 -7.29 -33.95
C ASP A 309 -16.89 -7.33 -33.85
N VAL A 310 -17.44 -7.93 -32.79
CA VAL A 310 -18.88 -7.92 -32.50
C VAL A 310 -19.18 -7.00 -31.32
N VAL A 311 -20.17 -6.12 -31.50
CA VAL A 311 -20.65 -5.21 -30.44
C VAL A 311 -21.60 -5.96 -29.51
N HIS A 312 -21.37 -5.85 -28.20
CA HIS A 312 -22.19 -6.44 -27.16
C HIS A 312 -22.69 -5.34 -26.21
N MET A 313 -24.00 -5.11 -26.19
CA MET A 313 -24.63 -4.04 -25.41
C MET A 313 -26.02 -4.44 -24.91
N GLU A 314 -26.48 -3.84 -23.82
CA GLU A 314 -27.88 -3.97 -23.40
C GLU A 314 -28.80 -3.15 -24.33
N GLU A 315 -28.41 -1.91 -24.62
CA GLU A 315 -29.14 -1.02 -25.53
C GLU A 315 -28.86 -1.38 -27.00
N CYS A 316 -29.89 -1.33 -27.85
CA CYS A 316 -29.78 -1.69 -29.27
C CYS A 316 -28.93 -0.66 -30.03
N PRO A 317 -27.79 -1.05 -30.63
CA PRO A 317 -26.92 -0.14 -31.36
C PRO A 317 -27.38 0.07 -32.80
N TYR A 318 -28.56 -0.41 -33.19
CA TYR A 318 -29.13 -0.27 -34.53
C TYR A 318 -30.39 0.59 -34.49
N SER A 319 -30.69 1.22 -35.63
CA SER A 319 -31.98 1.86 -35.84
C SER A 319 -32.70 1.39 -37.09
N PHE A 320 -32.00 0.72 -38.01
CA PHE A 320 -32.59 0.15 -39.19
C PHE A 320 -33.47 -1.07 -38.81
N PRO A 321 -34.78 -1.08 -39.15
CA PRO A 321 -35.73 -2.06 -38.61
C PRO A 321 -35.36 -3.53 -38.78
N ASP A 322 -34.66 -3.89 -39.85
CA ASP A 322 -34.28 -5.29 -40.08
C ASP A 322 -33.14 -5.73 -39.15
N LYS A 323 -32.15 -4.87 -38.90
CA LYS A 323 -31.09 -5.13 -37.92
C LYS A 323 -31.61 -5.08 -36.48
N VAL A 324 -32.56 -4.19 -36.18
CA VAL A 324 -33.19 -4.08 -34.85
C VAL A 324 -33.92 -5.38 -34.47
N LYS A 325 -34.61 -6.03 -35.42
CA LYS A 325 -35.32 -7.31 -35.16
C LYS A 325 -34.38 -8.46 -34.81
N GLU A 326 -33.15 -8.42 -35.32
CA GLU A 326 -32.14 -9.45 -35.11
C GLU A 326 -31.32 -9.22 -33.84
N TRP A 327 -31.43 -8.04 -33.21
CA TRP A 327 -30.63 -7.70 -32.04
C TRP A 327 -31.05 -8.49 -30.80
N VAL A 328 -30.05 -9.05 -30.12
CA VAL A 328 -30.19 -9.72 -28.83
C VAL A 328 -29.34 -8.97 -27.81
N PRO A 329 -29.95 -8.35 -26.77
CA PRO A 329 -29.21 -7.67 -25.70
C PRO A 329 -28.23 -8.60 -24.98
N CYS A 330 -27.06 -8.09 -24.64
CA CYS A 330 -26.09 -8.84 -23.84
C CYS A 330 -26.52 -8.94 -22.37
N SER A 331 -25.86 -9.82 -21.61
CA SER A 331 -26.21 -10.12 -20.21
C SER A 331 -25.71 -9.08 -19.18
N GLY A 332 -25.12 -7.96 -19.62
CA GLY A 332 -24.67 -6.89 -18.73
C GLY A 332 -23.40 -7.21 -17.94
N LYS A 333 -22.63 -8.25 -18.31
CA LYS A 333 -21.44 -8.72 -17.58
C LYS A 333 -20.34 -9.21 -18.53
N LEU A 334 -19.09 -9.15 -18.09
CA LEU A 334 -17.87 -9.50 -18.83
C LEU A 334 -17.07 -10.58 -18.12
N GLU A 335 -16.74 -11.67 -18.80
CA GLU A 335 -15.97 -12.77 -18.20
C GLU A 335 -14.54 -12.34 -17.87
N VAL A 336 -14.07 -12.68 -16.66
CA VAL A 336 -12.67 -12.56 -16.28
C VAL A 336 -11.92 -13.79 -16.80
N ILE A 337 -10.97 -13.56 -17.71
CA ILE A 337 -10.21 -14.64 -18.37
C ILE A 337 -8.87 -14.94 -17.70
N GLY A 338 -8.37 -14.05 -16.85
CA GLY A 338 -7.12 -14.27 -16.14
C GLY A 338 -6.80 -13.18 -15.12
N ILE A 339 -6.08 -13.56 -14.07
CA ILE A 339 -5.52 -12.65 -13.09
C ILE A 339 -4.04 -13.00 -12.92
N GLU A 340 -3.16 -12.06 -13.24
CA GLU A 340 -1.71 -12.25 -13.18
C GLU A 340 -1.02 -11.15 -12.37
N GLU A 341 0.05 -11.48 -11.67
CA GLU A 341 0.86 -10.50 -10.94
C GLU A 341 1.69 -9.68 -11.93
N VAL A 342 1.68 -8.35 -11.79
CA VAL A 342 2.44 -7.41 -12.61
C VAL A 342 3.43 -6.61 -11.75
N PRO A 343 4.42 -5.91 -12.35
CA PRO A 343 5.41 -5.17 -11.57
C PRO A 343 4.78 -4.23 -10.56
N VAL A 344 5.34 -4.24 -9.35
CA VAL A 344 4.93 -3.36 -8.25
C VAL A 344 5.14 -1.90 -8.68
N VAL A 345 4.07 -1.12 -8.65
CA VAL A 345 4.08 0.31 -9.00
C VAL A 345 3.43 1.14 -7.90
N PRO A 346 3.76 2.43 -7.80
CA PRO A 346 3.07 3.34 -6.90
C PRO A 346 1.57 3.38 -7.21
N SER A 347 0.73 3.32 -6.18
CA SER A 347 -0.73 3.21 -6.25
C SER A 347 -1.40 4.11 -5.23
N LYS A 348 -2.64 4.54 -5.49
CA LYS A 348 -3.42 5.44 -4.62
C LYS A 348 -4.88 4.99 -4.56
N CYS A 349 -5.55 5.27 -3.45
CA CYS A 349 -6.98 5.03 -3.26
C CYS A 349 -7.76 6.34 -3.32
N ILE A 350 -9.03 6.22 -3.69
CA ILE A 350 -10.01 7.31 -3.62
C ILE A 350 -11.32 6.79 -3.04
N THR A 351 -12.08 7.69 -2.41
CA THR A 351 -13.46 7.43 -1.96
C THR A 351 -14.41 8.34 -2.72
N VAL A 352 -15.54 7.81 -3.20
CA VAL A 352 -16.52 8.56 -4.01
C VAL A 352 -17.86 8.73 -3.33
N SER A 353 -18.70 9.64 -3.85
CA SER A 353 -20.08 9.89 -3.42
C SER A 353 -21.18 9.00 -3.94
N CYS A 354 -20.81 7.91 -4.59
CA CYS A 354 -21.79 6.95 -5.03
C CYS A 354 -22.15 6.03 -3.85
N PRO A 355 -23.46 5.83 -3.54
CA PRO A 355 -23.89 4.91 -2.48
C PRO A 355 -23.41 3.46 -2.68
N SER A 356 -23.16 3.07 -3.93
CA SER A 356 -22.60 1.76 -4.27
C SER A 356 -21.08 1.67 -4.08
N GLU A 357 -20.44 2.72 -3.54
CA GLU A 357 -19.00 2.81 -3.30
C GLU A 357 -18.14 2.55 -4.56
N SER A 358 -18.76 2.66 -5.74
CA SER A 358 -18.19 2.27 -7.02
C SER A 358 -17.91 3.45 -7.93
N PHE A 359 -16.85 3.33 -8.71
CA PHE A 359 -16.48 4.28 -9.74
C PHE A 359 -15.96 3.56 -10.99
N LEU A 360 -15.78 4.33 -12.05
CA LEU A 360 -15.25 3.82 -13.31
C LEU A 360 -13.76 4.11 -13.44
N ALA A 361 -13.00 3.15 -13.96
CA ALA A 361 -11.58 3.28 -14.28
C ALA A 361 -11.29 2.76 -15.69
N LYS A 362 -10.22 3.27 -16.31
CA LYS A 362 -9.82 3.00 -17.69
C LYS A 362 -11.00 3.18 -18.65
N ASP A 363 -11.21 2.22 -19.54
CA ASP A 363 -12.28 2.15 -20.52
C ASP A 363 -13.62 1.78 -19.87
N TYR A 364 -14.01 2.54 -18.84
CA TYR A 364 -15.30 2.46 -18.15
C TYR A 364 -15.56 1.14 -17.38
N LEU A 365 -14.50 0.53 -16.84
CA LEU A 365 -14.58 -0.66 -15.98
C LEU A 365 -14.98 -0.29 -14.55
N VAL A 366 -15.85 -1.09 -13.94
CA VAL A 366 -16.38 -0.86 -12.59
C VAL A 366 -15.38 -1.29 -11.51
N THR A 367 -15.19 -0.43 -10.50
CA THR A 367 -14.29 -0.66 -9.34
C THR A 367 -15.01 -0.31 -8.02
N HIS A 368 -14.45 -0.66 -6.85
CA HIS A 368 -15.11 -0.50 -5.53
C HIS A 368 -14.15 -0.01 -4.41
N ASN A 369 -14.67 0.69 -3.37
CA ASN A 369 -13.95 1.17 -2.16
C ASN A 369 -14.57 0.62 -0.83
N THR A 370 -14.03 0.83 0.40
CA THR A 370 -14.73 0.41 1.67
C THR A 370 -14.35 1.20 2.92
N SER A 371 -15.26 1.11 3.89
CA SER A 371 -15.58 1.84 5.13
C SER A 371 -14.75 1.59 6.42
N VAL A 372 -15.01 2.46 7.42
CA VAL A 372 -14.15 2.80 8.58
C VAL A 372 -14.81 2.40 9.93
N LEU A 373 -14.00 2.05 10.93
CA LEU A 373 -14.45 1.61 12.28
C LEU A 373 -15.53 2.50 12.95
N HIS A 374 -15.31 3.82 12.96
CA HIS A 374 -16.19 4.75 13.69
C HIS A 374 -17.58 4.87 13.06
N GLU A 375 -17.69 4.67 11.75
CA GLU A 375 -18.95 4.66 11.01
C GLU A 375 -19.90 3.62 11.62
N TYR A 376 -19.46 2.35 11.69
CA TYR A 376 -20.26 1.26 12.26
C TYR A 376 -20.54 1.46 13.74
N PHE A 377 -19.64 2.09 14.49
CA PHE A 377 -19.87 2.37 15.91
C PHE A 377 -21.02 3.37 16.11
N ILE A 378 -21.04 4.45 15.32
CA ILE A 378 -22.11 5.45 15.35
C ILE A 378 -23.44 4.80 14.94
N LEU A 379 -23.44 3.97 13.90
CA LEU A 379 -24.65 3.27 13.43
C LEU A 379 -25.15 2.22 14.43
N TYR A 380 -24.25 1.53 15.14
CA TYR A 380 -24.62 0.63 16.23
C TYR A 380 -25.35 1.40 17.33
N LEU A 381 -24.81 2.55 17.75
CA LEU A 381 -25.46 3.42 18.74
C LEU A 381 -26.78 3.98 18.22
N ALA A 382 -26.87 4.32 16.93
CA ALA A 382 -28.11 4.79 16.31
C ALA A 382 -29.19 3.68 16.37
N THR A 383 -28.79 2.42 16.19
CA THR A 383 -29.70 1.27 16.20
C THR A 383 -30.15 0.90 17.61
N TYR A 384 -29.22 0.77 18.57
CA TYR A 384 -29.52 0.24 19.91
C TYR A 384 -29.72 1.32 20.99
N GLY A 385 -29.27 2.55 20.73
CA GLY A 385 -29.40 3.72 21.62
C GLY A 385 -28.43 3.74 22.81
N GLY A 386 -27.48 2.82 22.88
CA GLY A 386 -26.50 2.74 23.97
C GLY A 386 -25.65 1.48 23.90
N LEU A 387 -24.76 1.33 24.89
CA LEU A 387 -23.91 0.14 25.03
C LEU A 387 -24.25 -0.59 26.32
N LYS A 388 -24.22 -1.92 26.27
CA LYS A 388 -24.40 -2.77 27.46
C LYS A 388 -23.28 -2.47 28.47
N GLY A 389 -23.64 -2.16 29.71
CA GLY A 389 -22.69 -1.76 30.77
C GLY A 389 -22.41 -0.25 30.86
N PHE A 390 -22.29 0.45 29.72
CA PHE A 390 -22.11 1.91 29.71
C PHE A 390 -23.44 2.65 29.89
N GLY A 391 -24.53 2.15 29.28
CA GLY A 391 -25.88 2.71 29.32
C GLY A 391 -26.25 3.49 28.05
N GLU A 392 -27.35 4.25 28.14
CA GLU A 392 -27.88 5.01 27.00
C GLU A 392 -26.96 6.15 26.57
N VAL A 393 -26.88 6.35 25.26
CA VAL A 393 -26.11 7.41 24.61
C VAL A 393 -27.08 8.26 23.80
N HIS A 394 -27.14 9.56 24.11
CA HIS A 394 -28.00 10.51 23.39
C HIS A 394 -27.22 11.49 22.54
N ALA A 395 -25.96 11.72 22.87
CA ALA A 395 -25.14 12.74 22.26
C ALA A 395 -23.71 12.21 22.14
N GLY A 396 -23.10 12.40 20.97
CA GLY A 396 -21.72 12.05 20.68
C GLY A 396 -20.99 13.14 19.91
N MET A 397 -19.67 13.02 19.82
CA MET A 397 -18.82 13.86 18.97
C MET A 397 -17.93 12.99 18.10
N TYR A 398 -17.73 13.40 16.86
CA TYR A 398 -16.73 12.86 15.94
C TYR A 398 -15.77 13.99 15.59
N ILE A 399 -14.46 13.74 15.73
CA ILE A 399 -13.42 14.75 15.54
C ILE A 399 -12.35 14.18 14.61
N SER A 400 -12.03 14.91 13.54
CA SER A 400 -10.99 14.57 12.57
C SER A 400 -9.99 15.71 12.39
N ASP A 401 -8.94 15.48 11.61
CA ASP A 401 -7.99 16.50 11.14
C ASP A 401 -8.68 17.77 10.61
N THR A 402 -9.66 17.64 9.72
CA THR A 402 -10.29 18.75 8.98
C THR A 402 -11.80 18.54 8.79
N MET A 403 -12.53 19.63 8.56
CA MET A 403 -13.96 19.56 8.24
C MET A 403 -14.19 18.96 6.85
N GLU A 404 -13.37 19.38 5.88
CA GLU A 404 -13.57 19.08 4.46
C GLU A 404 -13.24 17.63 4.12
N ASN A 405 -12.13 17.10 4.65
CA ASN A 405 -11.76 15.70 4.41
C ASN A 405 -12.36 14.79 5.49
N GLY A 406 -12.17 15.09 6.76
CA GLY A 406 -12.55 14.15 7.82
C GLY A 406 -14.06 14.05 8.07
N VAL A 407 -14.66 15.19 8.40
CA VAL A 407 -16.05 15.25 8.90
C VAL A 407 -17.06 15.05 7.78
N LYS A 408 -16.89 15.72 6.64
CA LYS A 408 -17.78 15.54 5.48
C LYS A 408 -17.76 14.10 4.97
N ASN A 409 -16.60 13.44 4.95
CA ASN A 409 -16.52 12.02 4.57
C ASN A 409 -17.29 11.12 5.52
N MET A 410 -17.11 11.28 6.84
CA MET A 410 -17.86 10.49 7.82
C MET A 410 -19.37 10.74 7.72
N ARG A 411 -19.81 12.00 7.59
CA ARG A 411 -21.24 12.36 7.39
C ARG A 411 -21.85 11.57 6.23
N LYS A 412 -21.13 11.61 5.11
CA LYS A 412 -21.58 11.06 3.85
C LYS A 412 -21.60 9.52 3.88
N ASN A 413 -20.57 8.89 4.43
CA ASN A 413 -20.54 7.44 4.62
C ASN A 413 -21.72 6.97 5.49
N LEU A 414 -22.04 7.70 6.58
CA LEU A 414 -23.18 7.36 7.44
C LEU A 414 -24.52 7.46 6.71
N GLU A 415 -24.70 8.51 5.90
CA GLU A 415 -25.91 8.73 5.11
C GLU A 415 -26.07 7.66 4.04
N GLU A 416 -25.02 7.41 3.24
CA GLU A 416 -25.00 6.38 2.19
C GLU A 416 -25.23 4.98 2.76
N ARG A 417 -24.60 4.63 3.90
CA ARG A 417 -24.81 3.33 4.56
C ARG A 417 -26.26 3.17 5.01
N TRP A 418 -26.87 4.24 5.52
CA TRP A 418 -28.28 4.21 5.90
C TRP A 418 -29.21 4.08 4.69
N GLU A 419 -28.91 4.79 3.59
CA GLU A 419 -29.68 4.72 2.34
C GLU A 419 -29.63 3.35 1.66
N THR A 420 -28.54 2.60 1.86
CA THR A 420 -28.34 1.29 1.20
C THR A 420 -28.75 0.12 2.07
N SER A 421 -28.65 0.22 3.40
CA SER A 421 -28.95 -0.87 4.31
C SER A 421 -30.44 -0.98 4.64
N GLN A 422 -31.11 -2.01 4.11
CA GLN A 422 -32.49 -2.35 4.49
C GLN A 422 -32.65 -2.55 6.00
N PHE A 423 -31.63 -3.10 6.65
CA PHE A 423 -31.59 -3.26 8.11
C PHE A 423 -31.67 -1.89 8.80
N LEU A 424 -30.81 -0.95 8.43
CA LEU A 424 -30.80 0.39 9.05
C LEU A 424 -32.08 1.16 8.76
N GLN A 425 -32.62 1.13 7.54
CA GLN A 425 -33.90 1.78 7.23
C GLN A 425 -35.05 1.24 8.08
N LYS A 426 -35.03 -0.07 8.37
CA LYS A 426 -36.05 -0.70 9.22
C LYS A 426 -35.91 -0.32 10.69
N TYR A 427 -34.70 -0.33 11.24
CA TYR A 427 -34.47 -0.15 12.69
C TYR A 427 -34.18 1.29 13.10
N VAL A 428 -33.74 2.14 12.17
CA VAL A 428 -33.46 3.58 12.33
C VAL A 428 -34.26 4.37 11.29
N PRO A 429 -35.60 4.40 11.37
CA PRO A 429 -36.46 4.90 10.29
C PRO A 429 -36.41 6.41 10.07
N LYS A 430 -35.85 7.19 10.99
CA LYS A 430 -35.74 8.64 10.84
C LYS A 430 -34.31 9.10 11.08
N THR A 431 -33.77 9.80 10.09
CA THR A 431 -32.43 10.38 10.12
C THR A 431 -32.50 11.82 9.66
N LYS A 432 -31.49 12.61 10.05
CA LYS A 432 -31.27 13.95 9.52
C LYS A 432 -29.77 14.25 9.54
N PHE A 433 -29.21 14.53 8.37
CA PHE A 433 -27.80 14.87 8.21
C PHE A 433 -27.66 16.35 7.86
N THR A 434 -26.92 17.09 8.67
CA THR A 434 -26.34 18.40 8.31
C THR A 434 -24.82 18.26 8.22
N GLU A 435 -24.12 19.32 7.79
CA GLU A 435 -22.65 19.29 7.64
C GLU A 435 -21.93 18.87 8.94
N ASP A 436 -22.44 19.32 10.08
CA ASP A 436 -21.80 19.19 11.40
C ASP A 436 -22.69 18.50 12.45
N LEU A 437 -23.91 18.07 12.12
CA LEU A 437 -24.82 17.37 13.05
C LEU A 437 -25.58 16.23 12.35
N TRP A 438 -25.45 15.03 12.89
CA TRP A 438 -26.10 13.83 12.38
C TRP A 438 -27.05 13.26 13.41
N GLU A 439 -28.33 13.25 13.10
CA GLU A 439 -29.40 12.84 14.00
C GLU A 439 -30.03 11.52 13.56
N PHE A 440 -30.33 10.67 14.53
CA PHE A 440 -30.94 9.35 14.33
C PHE A 440 -32.07 9.15 15.35
N GLU A 441 -33.17 8.55 14.92
CA GLU A 441 -34.24 8.04 15.79
C GLU A 441 -34.58 6.61 15.40
N ASN A 442 -34.42 5.70 16.36
CA ASN A 442 -34.68 4.28 16.17
C ASN A 442 -36.15 3.91 16.43
N ILE A 443 -36.52 2.66 16.12
CA ILE A 443 -37.88 2.15 16.32
C ILE A 443 -38.33 2.12 17.79
N ASP A 444 -37.40 2.10 18.74
CA ASP A 444 -37.69 2.21 20.18
C ASP A 444 -37.95 3.67 20.62
N GLY A 445 -37.90 4.63 19.70
CA GLY A 445 -38.04 6.06 19.96
C GLY A 445 -36.81 6.70 20.62
N LYS A 446 -35.69 5.98 20.71
CA LYS A 446 -34.42 6.51 21.22
C LYS A 446 -33.81 7.42 20.17
N ARG A 447 -33.33 8.57 20.61
CA ARG A 447 -32.76 9.62 19.76
C ARG A 447 -31.29 9.85 20.08
N LEU A 448 -30.48 9.85 19.03
CA LEU A 448 -29.04 10.06 19.07
C LEU A 448 -28.66 11.24 18.16
N GLY A 449 -27.77 12.10 18.63
CA GLY A 449 -27.17 13.16 17.80
C GLY A 449 -25.64 13.16 17.91
N TYR A 450 -24.96 13.20 16.78
CA TYR A 450 -23.49 13.29 16.70
C TYR A 450 -23.06 14.62 16.10
N GLY A 451 -22.21 15.37 16.79
CA GLY A 451 -21.58 16.57 16.27
C GLY A 451 -20.25 16.27 15.60
N GLY A 452 -20.05 16.74 14.36
CA GLY A 452 -18.81 16.63 13.61
C GLY A 452 -17.92 17.86 13.79
N PHE A 453 -16.64 17.67 14.12
CA PHE A 453 -15.70 18.75 14.40
C PHE A 453 -14.32 18.48 13.79
N ALA A 454 -13.57 19.55 13.53
CA ALA A 454 -12.17 19.48 13.11
C ALA A 454 -11.23 19.95 14.21
N VAL A 455 -9.93 19.63 14.09
CA VAL A 455 -8.88 20.23 14.92
C VAL A 455 -8.96 21.77 14.84
N GLY A 456 -8.82 22.43 15.99
CA GLY A 456 -8.99 23.89 16.12
C GLY A 456 -10.44 24.39 16.25
N SER A 457 -11.45 23.51 16.10
CA SER A 457 -12.87 23.91 16.21
C SER A 457 -13.30 24.15 17.66
N ARG A 458 -14.26 25.07 17.86
CA ARG A 458 -14.86 25.31 19.19
C ARG A 458 -15.88 24.23 19.54
N ILE A 459 -15.44 23.19 20.25
CA ILE A 459 -16.30 22.06 20.66
C ILE A 459 -16.94 22.23 22.04
N ARG A 460 -16.39 23.11 22.89
CA ARG A 460 -16.93 23.36 24.24
C ARG A 460 -18.30 24.03 24.13
N GLY A 461 -19.30 23.42 24.78
CA GLY A 461 -20.67 23.93 24.81
C GLY A 461 -21.65 23.15 23.94
N PHE A 462 -21.15 22.26 23.07
CA PHE A 462 -22.00 21.37 22.28
C PHE A 462 -22.94 20.54 23.18
N LYS A 463 -24.22 20.57 22.83
CA LYS A 463 -25.27 19.79 23.47
C LYS A 463 -26.28 19.38 22.42
N TYR A 464 -26.59 18.10 22.37
CA TYR A 464 -27.75 17.62 21.64
C TYR A 464 -28.94 17.52 22.60
N ARG A 465 -30.02 18.26 22.32
CA ARG A 465 -31.25 18.27 23.13
C ARG A 465 -31.02 18.48 24.62
N LYS A 466 -30.19 19.49 24.94
CA LYS A 466 -29.78 19.86 26.31
C LYS A 466 -28.91 18.81 27.03
N LYS A 467 -28.62 17.66 26.42
CA LYS A 467 -27.69 16.65 26.94
C LYS A 467 -26.29 16.88 26.37
N ARG A 468 -25.28 16.77 27.23
CA ARG A 468 -23.87 16.81 26.82
C ARG A 468 -23.46 15.48 26.17
N PRO A 469 -22.47 15.48 25.27
CA PRO A 469 -21.96 14.25 24.70
C PRO A 469 -21.41 13.31 25.77
N SER A 470 -21.70 12.03 25.61
CA SER A 470 -21.18 10.93 26.43
C SER A 470 -20.17 10.07 25.68
N THR A 471 -20.12 10.17 24.35
CA THR A 471 -19.14 9.52 23.47
C THR A 471 -18.37 10.58 22.67
N CYS A 472 -17.10 10.31 22.39
CA CYS A 472 -16.24 11.15 21.55
C CYS A 472 -15.25 10.25 20.80
N HIS A 473 -15.22 10.36 19.48
CA HIS A 473 -14.31 9.63 18.60
C HIS A 473 -13.33 10.61 17.97
N LEU A 474 -12.04 10.36 18.14
CA LEU A 474 -10.94 11.10 17.53
C LEU A 474 -10.35 10.20 16.45
N ASP A 475 -10.43 10.61 15.20
CA ASP A 475 -9.98 9.80 14.05
C ASP A 475 -8.94 10.56 13.26
N ASP A 476 -7.76 9.95 13.06
CA ASP A 476 -6.66 10.47 12.23
C ASP A 476 -6.45 11.99 12.38
N LEU A 477 -6.29 12.47 13.63
CA LEU A 477 -6.19 13.91 13.94
C LEU A 477 -5.00 14.61 13.27
N LEU A 478 -4.00 13.85 12.82
CA LEU A 478 -2.80 14.35 12.16
C LEU A 478 -2.72 13.82 10.73
N SER A 479 -2.40 14.71 9.79
CA SER A 479 -2.21 14.41 8.37
C SER A 479 -0.83 14.83 7.89
N GLU A 480 -0.36 14.27 6.77
CA GLU A 480 0.98 14.54 6.22
C GLU A 480 1.26 16.03 6.00
N ASN A 481 0.23 16.80 5.60
CA ASN A 481 0.34 18.23 5.33
C ASN A 481 0.73 19.05 6.57
N ASN A 482 0.41 18.55 7.77
CA ASN A 482 0.54 19.31 9.01
C ASN A 482 1.46 18.65 10.04
N VAL A 483 2.09 17.53 9.69
CA VAL A 483 2.81 16.65 10.61
C VAL A 483 3.99 17.33 11.33
N ASN A 484 4.57 18.35 10.70
CA ASN A 484 5.73 19.09 11.21
C ASN A 484 5.38 20.48 11.76
N SER A 485 4.09 20.86 11.84
CA SER A 485 3.68 22.17 12.32
C SER A 485 3.52 22.18 13.84
N PRO A 486 4.39 22.87 14.61
CA PRO A 486 4.30 22.87 16.07
C PRO A 486 2.97 23.43 16.59
N GLY A 487 2.38 24.39 15.86
CA GLY A 487 1.07 24.95 16.21
C GLY A 487 -0.05 23.91 16.11
N VAL A 488 -0.07 23.10 15.05
CA VAL A 488 -1.10 22.05 14.87
C VAL A 488 -0.96 20.96 15.93
N LEU A 489 0.28 20.57 16.26
CA LEU A 489 0.52 19.59 17.33
C LEU A 489 -0.01 20.11 18.68
N SER A 490 0.25 21.39 19.00
CA SER A 490 -0.30 22.04 20.19
C SER A 490 -1.84 22.11 20.16
N ASP A 491 -2.43 22.42 19.02
CA ASP A 491 -3.89 22.48 18.86
C ASP A 491 -4.53 21.09 19.08
N ILE A 492 -3.88 20.02 18.63
CA ILE A 492 -4.32 18.64 18.88
C ILE A 492 -4.27 18.33 20.38
N GLU A 493 -3.18 18.66 21.07
CA GLU A 493 -3.08 18.43 22.52
C GLU A 493 -4.16 19.21 23.29
N ASP A 494 -4.35 20.49 22.96
CA ASP A 494 -5.37 21.33 23.56
C ASP A 494 -6.79 20.82 23.25
N LEU A 495 -7.01 20.28 22.06
CA LEU A 495 -8.28 19.66 21.67
C LEU A 495 -8.55 18.41 22.49
N VAL A 496 -7.61 17.48 22.54
CA VAL A 496 -7.73 16.17 23.21
C VAL A 496 -7.89 16.35 24.71
N TYR A 497 -6.97 17.08 25.35
CA TYR A 497 -6.87 17.17 26.80
C TYR A 497 -7.67 18.36 27.37
N GLY A 498 -7.73 19.47 26.63
CA GLY A 498 -8.39 20.70 27.05
C GLY A 498 -9.85 20.79 26.63
N ALA A 499 -10.20 20.50 25.37
CA ALA A 499 -11.52 20.83 24.83
C ALA A 499 -12.51 19.66 24.85
N ALA A 500 -12.14 18.50 24.29
CA ALA A 500 -13.04 17.38 24.04
C ALA A 500 -13.53 16.76 25.36
N ARG A 501 -12.59 16.48 26.26
CA ARG A 501 -12.90 15.95 27.59
C ARG A 501 -13.83 16.88 28.39
N GLN A 502 -13.69 18.20 28.23
CA GLN A 502 -14.50 19.19 28.96
C GLN A 502 -15.88 19.42 28.35
N ALA A 503 -16.03 19.22 27.04
CA ALA A 503 -17.32 19.25 26.36
C ALA A 503 -18.25 18.10 26.82
N MET A 504 -17.67 16.95 27.15
CA MET A 504 -18.42 15.77 27.58
C MET A 504 -19.06 15.88 28.98
N GLY A 505 -20.14 15.14 29.23
CA GLY A 505 -20.83 15.10 30.53
C GLY A 505 -19.98 14.43 31.63
N PRO A 506 -19.89 14.96 32.86
CA PRO A 506 -18.96 14.44 33.90
C PRO A 506 -19.33 13.08 34.47
N GLY A 507 -20.58 12.62 34.28
CA GLY A 507 -21.07 11.38 34.88
C GLY A 507 -20.61 10.10 34.18
N LYS A 508 -20.64 10.08 32.84
CA LYS A 508 -20.23 8.94 32.00
C LYS A 508 -19.59 9.43 30.70
N ARG A 509 -18.42 8.90 30.35
CA ARG A 509 -17.65 9.32 29.16
C ARG A 509 -16.96 8.13 28.51
N LEU A 510 -17.07 8.03 27.20
CA LEU A 510 -16.32 7.13 26.34
C LEU A 510 -15.56 7.98 25.33
N LEU A 511 -14.24 7.98 25.43
CA LEU A 511 -13.34 8.64 24.49
C LEU A 511 -12.53 7.57 23.77
N SER A 512 -12.57 7.54 22.45
CA SER A 512 -11.72 6.65 21.65
C SER A 512 -10.90 7.47 20.67
N TRP A 513 -9.61 7.17 20.58
CA TRP A 513 -8.71 7.76 19.61
C TRP A 513 -8.12 6.67 18.73
N THR A 514 -8.29 6.79 17.42
CA THR A 514 -7.63 5.95 16.40
C THR A 514 -6.64 6.80 15.61
N GLY A 515 -5.48 6.22 15.30
CA GLY A 515 -4.55 6.85 14.38
C GLY A 515 -3.29 6.04 14.13
N THR A 516 -2.53 6.49 13.16
CA THR A 516 -1.23 5.94 12.78
C THR A 516 -0.14 6.97 13.10
N PRO A 517 0.94 6.61 13.81
CA PRO A 517 1.95 7.56 14.24
C PRO A 517 2.80 7.98 13.05
N PHE A 518 3.01 9.29 12.88
CA PHE A 518 3.82 9.80 11.76
C PHE A 518 5.25 10.18 12.15
N ASN A 519 5.42 10.84 13.29
CA ASN A 519 6.72 11.26 13.84
C ASN A 519 6.70 11.17 15.39
N LYS A 520 7.86 11.26 16.04
CA LYS A 520 7.95 11.19 17.52
C LYS A 520 7.26 12.34 18.25
N SER A 521 7.06 13.47 17.57
CA SER A 521 6.38 14.65 18.12
C SER A 521 4.86 14.52 18.04
N ASP A 522 4.34 13.45 17.44
CA ASP A 522 2.91 13.17 17.35
C ASP A 522 2.32 12.99 18.77
N PRO A 523 1.25 13.73 19.13
CA PRO A 523 0.54 13.59 20.40
C PRO A 523 0.06 12.16 20.72
N ILE A 524 -0.02 11.25 19.74
CA ILE A 524 -0.25 9.82 19.98
C ILE A 524 0.85 9.20 20.85
N HIS A 525 2.11 9.63 20.73
CA HIS A 525 3.20 9.12 21.56
C HIS A 525 2.98 9.49 23.04
N SER A 526 2.68 10.77 23.33
CA SER A 526 2.42 11.23 24.70
C SER A 526 1.16 10.58 25.28
N ALA A 527 0.13 10.38 24.46
CA ALA A 527 -1.07 9.63 24.83
C ALA A 527 -0.77 8.16 25.16
N ALA A 528 0.07 7.49 24.35
CA ALA A 528 0.46 6.10 24.55
C ALA A 528 1.29 5.88 25.83
N GLU A 529 2.10 6.86 26.22
CA GLU A 529 2.89 6.85 27.46
C GLU A 529 2.03 7.08 28.72
N SER A 530 0.94 7.82 28.56
CA SER A 530 0.07 8.20 29.68
C SER A 530 -0.71 7.01 30.25
N LYS A 531 -0.85 6.98 31.58
CA LYS A 531 -1.71 6.01 32.27
C LYS A 531 -3.22 6.28 32.10
N SER A 532 -3.59 7.44 31.56
CA SER A 532 -5.00 7.81 31.34
C SER A 532 -5.63 7.08 30.16
N TRP A 533 -4.81 6.56 29.24
CA TRP A 533 -5.29 5.84 28.06
C TRP A 533 -5.10 4.34 28.25
N ASN A 534 -6.13 3.59 27.88
CA ASN A 534 -6.03 2.17 27.59
C ASN A 534 -5.51 2.03 26.15
N THR A 535 -4.19 2.01 26.00
CA THR A 535 -3.53 1.98 24.71
C THR A 535 -3.40 0.55 24.19
N ARG A 536 -3.91 0.31 22.99
CA ARG A 536 -3.72 -0.93 22.23
C ARG A 536 -3.02 -0.60 20.93
N VAL A 537 -2.01 -1.40 20.61
CA VAL A 537 -1.21 -1.25 19.40
C VAL A 537 -1.35 -2.52 18.57
N TYR A 538 -1.55 -2.35 17.27
CA TYR A 538 -1.73 -3.45 16.32
C TYR A 538 -0.81 -3.20 15.12
N PRO A 539 0.47 -3.61 15.15
CA PRO A 539 1.30 -3.68 13.96
C PRO A 539 0.88 -4.87 13.08
N VAL A 540 1.21 -4.87 11.78
CA VAL A 540 0.82 -5.95 10.85
C VAL A 540 1.27 -7.34 11.33
N CYS A 541 2.42 -7.42 12.01
CA CYS A 541 2.95 -8.61 12.65
C CYS A 541 3.82 -8.25 13.87
N GLU A 542 4.13 -9.23 14.73
CA GLU A 542 4.93 -9.03 15.95
C GLU A 542 6.36 -8.55 15.65
N GLN A 543 6.97 -9.13 14.62
CA GLN A 543 8.33 -8.84 14.18
C GLN A 543 8.48 -9.24 12.72
N PHE A 544 9.24 -8.43 11.98
CA PHE A 544 9.70 -8.74 10.64
C PHE A 544 11.09 -8.09 10.43
N PRO A 545 12.03 -8.71 9.70
CA PRO A 545 11.94 -10.02 9.06
C PRO A 545 12.07 -11.19 10.04
N VAL A 546 11.40 -12.31 9.74
CA VAL A 546 11.46 -13.58 10.49
C VAL A 546 11.32 -14.76 9.53
N GLU A 547 11.64 -15.97 10.01
CA GLU A 547 11.34 -17.21 9.30
C GLU A 547 9.82 -17.47 9.26
N LYS A 548 9.33 -18.10 8.18
CA LYS A 548 7.88 -18.36 7.97
C LYS A 548 7.21 -19.08 9.15
N LYS A 549 7.93 -20.00 9.81
CA LYS A 549 7.43 -20.76 10.97
C LYS A 549 7.20 -19.87 12.21
N ASP A 550 7.96 -18.79 12.32
CA ASP A 550 7.98 -17.88 13.46
C ASP A 550 7.09 -16.65 13.21
N PHE A 551 6.57 -16.48 11.99
CA PHE A 551 5.67 -15.38 11.63
C PHE A 551 4.34 -15.44 12.40
N ARG A 552 3.97 -14.31 13.01
CA ARG A 552 2.69 -14.12 13.71
C ARG A 552 2.12 -12.76 13.30
N GLY A 553 1.05 -12.79 12.52
CA GLY A 553 0.37 -11.61 11.97
C GLY A 553 -0.88 -11.22 12.76
N ALA A 554 -1.24 -9.94 12.70
CA ALA A 554 -2.44 -9.39 13.32
C ALA A 554 -3.73 -9.87 12.63
N TRP A 555 -3.63 -10.11 11.31
CA TRP A 555 -4.72 -10.61 10.48
C TRP A 555 -4.15 -11.57 9.42
N PRO A 556 -3.76 -12.81 9.80
CA PRO A 556 -3.05 -13.71 8.91
C PRO A 556 -3.84 -14.14 7.65
N ASP A 557 -5.17 -14.16 7.71
CA ASP A 557 -6.01 -14.45 6.54
C ASP A 557 -5.83 -13.37 5.44
N ARG A 558 -5.64 -12.11 5.84
CA ARG A 558 -5.44 -10.99 4.93
C ARG A 558 -3.97 -10.70 4.65
N PHE A 559 -3.19 -10.50 5.71
CA PHE A 559 -1.76 -10.18 5.68
C PHE A 559 -0.93 -11.38 6.14
N ASP A 560 -0.81 -12.37 5.26
CA ASP A 560 0.00 -13.56 5.50
C ASP A 560 1.53 -13.26 5.44
N PHE A 561 2.34 -14.26 5.75
CA PHE A 561 3.80 -14.14 5.72
C PHE A 561 4.35 -13.66 4.36
N ASN A 562 3.78 -14.16 3.26
CA ASN A 562 4.27 -13.84 1.92
C ASN A 562 3.94 -12.39 1.58
N PHE A 563 2.75 -11.91 1.94
CA PHE A 563 2.37 -10.50 1.84
C PHE A 563 3.40 -9.61 2.54
N VAL A 564 3.61 -9.83 3.84
CA VAL A 564 4.50 -8.98 4.65
C VAL A 564 5.94 -9.04 4.12
N LYS A 565 6.38 -10.22 3.66
CA LYS A 565 7.70 -10.39 3.04
C LYS A 565 7.85 -9.60 1.75
N ARG A 566 6.86 -9.64 0.85
CA ARG A 566 6.90 -8.88 -0.41
C ARG A 566 6.94 -7.38 -0.16
N GLU A 567 6.09 -6.88 0.74
CA GLU A 567 6.08 -5.45 1.13
C GLU A 567 7.43 -5.02 1.71
N TYR A 568 7.97 -5.82 2.64
CA TYR A 568 9.28 -5.55 3.24
C TYR A 568 10.39 -5.54 2.19
N THR A 569 10.47 -6.57 1.34
CA THR A 569 11.50 -6.67 0.30
C THR A 569 11.40 -5.53 -0.71
N SER A 570 10.20 -5.19 -1.19
CA SER A 570 9.98 -4.10 -2.14
C SER A 570 10.41 -2.74 -1.57
N LEU A 571 10.04 -2.46 -0.32
CA LEU A 571 10.41 -1.21 0.35
C LEU A 571 11.90 -1.19 0.73
N LEU A 572 12.51 -2.34 1.01
CA LEU A 572 13.95 -2.46 1.22
C LEU A 572 14.73 -2.17 -0.07
N GLU A 573 14.34 -2.78 -1.19
CA GLU A 573 14.99 -2.60 -2.50
C GLU A 573 14.86 -1.18 -3.03
N SER A 574 13.74 -0.51 -2.75
CA SER A 574 13.52 0.90 -3.11
C SER A 574 14.14 1.91 -2.13
N GLY A 575 14.85 1.45 -1.09
CA GLY A 575 15.44 2.32 -0.08
C GLY A 575 14.41 3.08 0.79
N LYS A 576 13.16 2.59 0.83
CA LYS A 576 11.99 3.21 1.48
C LYS A 576 11.46 2.40 2.65
N ILE A 577 12.32 1.59 3.25
CA ILE A 577 12.00 0.69 4.35
C ILE A 577 11.46 1.40 5.61
N ASP A 578 11.74 2.69 5.78
CA ASP A 578 11.09 3.51 6.82
C ASP A 578 9.57 3.60 6.63
N MET A 579 9.08 3.55 5.39
CA MET A 579 7.64 3.50 5.12
C MET A 579 7.03 2.17 5.58
N PHE A 580 7.73 1.04 5.39
CA PHE A 580 7.27 -0.26 5.90
C PHE A 580 7.15 -0.20 7.42
N ASN A 581 8.21 0.31 8.06
CA ASN A 581 8.26 0.40 9.51
C ASN A 581 7.18 1.33 10.06
N ARG A 582 6.97 2.49 9.46
CA ARG A 582 5.96 3.46 9.90
C ARG A 582 4.53 2.98 9.65
N GLU A 583 4.21 2.58 8.42
CA GLU A 583 2.82 2.30 8.00
C GLU A 583 2.33 0.92 8.45
N LEU A 584 3.21 -0.09 8.42
CA LEU A 584 2.86 -1.49 8.71
C LEU A 584 3.31 -1.92 10.11
N MET A 585 4.53 -1.57 10.54
CA MET A 585 5.05 -1.95 11.86
C MET A 585 4.76 -0.91 12.96
N LEU A 586 4.23 0.26 12.62
CA LEU A 586 3.97 1.39 13.51
C LEU A 586 5.22 1.94 14.24
N ARG A 587 6.41 1.67 13.70
CA ARG A 587 7.71 2.08 14.25
C ARG A 587 8.21 3.30 13.52
N VAL A 588 8.40 4.38 14.27
CA VAL A 588 8.85 5.67 13.73
C VAL A 588 10.33 5.86 14.07
N ALA A 589 11.19 5.77 13.06
CA ALA A 589 12.57 6.26 13.15
C ALA A 589 12.59 7.75 12.77
N SER A 590 13.26 8.60 13.56
CA SER A 590 13.58 9.97 13.16
C SER A 590 14.89 9.95 12.38
N GLU A 591 14.85 10.33 11.09
CA GLU A 591 16.04 10.50 10.24
C GLU A 591 17.02 11.54 10.80
N GLU A 592 16.50 12.56 11.51
CA GLU A 592 17.31 13.63 12.12
C GLU A 592 18.04 13.14 13.38
N ASP A 593 17.43 12.24 14.15
CA ASP A 593 18.02 11.71 15.39
C ASP A 593 19.01 10.56 15.16
N ARG A 594 19.06 10.02 13.93
CA ARG A 594 19.81 8.82 13.60
C ARG A 594 21.32 9.10 13.63
N LEU A 595 22.05 8.33 14.44
CA LEU A 595 23.51 8.48 14.54
C LEU A 595 24.22 8.05 13.26
N VAL A 596 23.79 6.97 12.60
CA VAL A 596 24.42 6.43 11.38
C VAL A 596 23.49 6.60 10.18
N LYS A 597 23.85 7.48 9.25
CA LYS A 597 23.10 7.72 8.02
C LYS A 597 23.53 6.76 6.92
N ASP A 598 22.67 6.52 5.94
CA ASP A 598 22.99 5.59 4.86
C ASP A 598 24.20 6.05 4.03
N ASP A 599 24.38 7.37 3.87
CA ASP A 599 25.55 7.96 3.21
C ASP A 599 26.87 7.75 3.97
N ASP A 600 26.81 7.37 5.26
CA ASP A 600 28.00 7.02 6.06
C ASP A 600 28.49 5.60 5.76
N LEU A 601 27.63 4.75 5.17
CA LEU A 601 27.92 3.33 4.94
C LEU A 601 28.67 3.12 3.62
N VAL A 602 29.76 2.37 3.68
CA VAL A 602 30.56 1.99 2.50
C VAL A 602 30.31 0.54 2.16
N TRP A 603 29.91 0.28 0.92
CA TRP A 603 29.70 -1.08 0.41
C TRP A 603 30.87 -1.53 -0.46
N TYR A 604 31.31 -2.77 -0.30
CA TYR A 604 32.40 -3.35 -1.09
C TYR A 604 32.15 -4.82 -1.42
N SER A 605 32.89 -5.37 -2.40
CA SER A 605 32.85 -6.81 -2.68
C SER A 605 33.91 -7.55 -1.87
N ARG A 606 33.48 -8.53 -1.07
CA ARG A 606 34.37 -9.31 -0.19
C ARG A 606 35.29 -10.28 -0.93
N ASP A 607 34.99 -10.61 -2.19
CA ASP A 607 35.83 -11.46 -3.03
C ASP A 607 37.26 -10.89 -3.15
N LYS A 608 37.40 -9.56 -3.15
CA LYS A 608 38.71 -8.88 -3.17
C LYS A 608 39.58 -9.22 -1.96
N VAL A 609 38.97 -9.42 -0.80
CA VAL A 609 39.66 -9.81 0.44
C VAL A 609 40.00 -11.30 0.42
N PHE A 610 39.10 -12.15 -0.10
CA PHE A 610 39.37 -13.58 -0.23
C PHE A 610 40.51 -13.90 -1.21
N ILE A 611 40.59 -13.17 -2.33
CA ILE A 611 41.66 -13.36 -3.32
C ILE A 611 43.01 -12.91 -2.74
N ASN A 612 43.05 -11.85 -1.94
CA ASN A 612 44.29 -11.24 -1.46
C ASN A 612 44.40 -11.23 0.08
N LYS A 613 44.11 -12.35 0.74
CA LYS A 613 44.10 -12.43 2.21
C LYS A 613 45.40 -11.93 2.87
N SER A 614 46.55 -12.12 2.22
CA SER A 614 47.86 -11.68 2.73
C SER A 614 47.99 -10.16 2.90
N ARG A 615 47.15 -9.37 2.20
CA ARG A 615 47.17 -7.90 2.27
C ARG A 615 46.43 -7.31 3.47
N TYR A 616 45.78 -8.16 4.26
CA TYR A 616 44.90 -7.73 5.34
C TYR A 616 45.28 -8.44 6.64
N ASN A 617 45.09 -7.73 7.75
CA ASN A 617 45.14 -8.34 9.08
C ASN A 617 43.72 -8.61 9.55
N PHE A 618 43.48 -9.79 10.15
CA PHE A 618 42.15 -10.21 10.57
C PHE A 618 41.95 -10.07 12.08
N TYR A 619 40.73 -9.72 12.47
CA TYR A 619 40.27 -9.58 13.85
C TYR A 619 38.88 -10.16 13.98
N ILE A 620 38.51 -10.60 15.19
CA ILE A 620 37.16 -11.08 15.47
C ILE A 620 36.60 -10.38 16.69
N THR A 621 35.38 -9.86 16.61
CA THR A 621 34.62 -9.39 17.78
C THR A 621 33.44 -10.32 18.03
N THR A 622 33.05 -10.45 19.30
CA THR A 622 31.96 -11.34 19.70
C THR A 622 31.06 -10.70 20.73
N ASP A 623 29.77 -11.01 20.67
CA ASP A 623 28.84 -10.85 21.79
C ASP A 623 28.07 -12.15 21.99
N PHE A 624 28.14 -12.75 23.18
CA PHE A 624 27.62 -14.10 23.41
C PHE A 624 26.46 -14.10 24.40
N ALA A 625 25.26 -14.35 23.87
CA ALA A 625 24.11 -14.76 24.67
C ALA A 625 24.28 -16.19 25.22
N THR A 626 23.68 -16.45 26.38
CA THR A 626 23.74 -17.76 27.07
C THR A 626 22.50 -18.63 26.84
N SER A 627 21.52 -18.15 26.08
CA SER A 627 20.21 -18.79 25.90
C SER A 627 19.82 -18.83 24.44
N ASN A 628 19.14 -19.91 24.03
CA ASN A 628 18.65 -20.12 22.67
C ASN A 628 17.11 -19.94 22.54
N ARG A 629 16.46 -19.37 23.57
CA ARG A 629 15.00 -19.17 23.57
C ARG A 629 14.60 -18.05 22.58
N PRO A 630 13.37 -18.06 22.03
CA PRO A 630 12.93 -17.05 21.05
C PRO A 630 12.99 -15.58 21.52
N LYS A 631 12.92 -15.33 22.84
CA LYS A 631 13.03 -14.00 23.45
C LYS A 631 14.43 -13.69 24.02
N ALA A 632 15.42 -14.53 23.71
CA ALA A 632 16.79 -14.31 24.14
C ALA A 632 17.55 -13.44 23.13
N ASP A 633 18.59 -12.78 23.63
CA ASP A 633 19.56 -12.00 22.86
C ASP A 633 20.29 -12.88 21.83
N TYR A 634 20.78 -12.27 20.75
CA TYR A 634 21.55 -12.99 19.75
C TYR A 634 22.97 -13.29 20.24
N SER A 635 23.56 -14.36 19.71
CA SER A 635 25.00 -14.54 19.74
C SER A 635 25.58 -14.08 18.41
N VAL A 636 26.53 -13.15 18.48
CA VAL A 636 27.14 -12.46 17.36
C VAL A 636 28.62 -12.79 17.31
N ILE A 637 29.11 -13.15 16.12
CA ILE A 637 30.55 -13.20 15.81
C ILE A 637 30.76 -12.42 14.53
N MET A 638 31.66 -11.45 14.54
CA MET A 638 32.01 -10.66 13.36
C MET A 638 33.49 -10.79 13.06
N VAL A 639 33.79 -11.15 11.81
CA VAL A 639 35.15 -11.25 11.30
C VAL A 639 35.46 -10.00 10.49
N TRP A 640 36.55 -9.34 10.86
CA TRP A 640 36.96 -8.06 10.31
C TRP A 640 38.32 -8.19 9.63
N ALA A 641 38.44 -7.68 8.41
CA ALA A 641 39.72 -7.39 7.79
C ALA A 641 40.11 -5.92 8.02
N TYR A 642 41.38 -5.69 8.32
CA TYR A 642 41.94 -4.36 8.56
C TYR A 642 42.93 -3.98 7.47
N THR A 643 42.74 -2.81 6.87
CA THR A 643 43.53 -2.32 5.73
C THR A 643 44.76 -1.51 6.18
N ASN A 644 45.71 -1.30 5.27
CA ASN A 644 46.85 -0.40 5.52
C ASN A 644 46.42 1.08 5.71
N ASN A 645 45.27 1.46 5.17
CA ASN A 645 44.65 2.77 5.34
C ASN A 645 43.88 2.89 6.68
N GLY A 646 43.76 1.79 7.40
CA GLY A 646 43.11 1.70 8.70
C GLY A 646 41.60 1.63 8.61
N ASP A 647 41.07 0.99 7.57
CA ASP A 647 39.64 0.73 7.39
C ASP A 647 39.28 -0.65 7.95
N TRP A 648 38.10 -0.73 8.56
CA TRP A 648 37.51 -1.96 9.08
C TRP A 648 36.51 -2.51 8.08
N MET A 649 36.81 -3.69 7.52
CA MET A 649 35.97 -4.35 6.51
C MET A 649 35.32 -5.59 7.11
N LEU A 650 34.00 -5.62 7.25
CA LEU A 650 33.29 -6.83 7.65
C LEU A 650 33.41 -7.87 6.52
N VAL A 651 33.93 -9.06 6.79
CA VAL A 651 34.14 -10.10 5.76
C VAL A 651 33.23 -11.31 5.93
N ASP A 652 32.93 -11.66 7.18
CA ASP A 652 32.19 -12.86 7.53
C ASP A 652 31.63 -12.75 8.95
N GLY A 653 30.72 -13.64 9.33
CA GLY A 653 30.19 -13.68 10.67
C GLY A 653 28.83 -14.33 10.78
N ILE A 654 28.26 -14.27 11.98
CA ILE A 654 26.95 -14.83 12.32
C ILE A 654 26.20 -13.91 13.27
N CYS A 655 24.87 -14.00 13.23
CA CYS A 655 23.98 -13.47 14.25
C CYS A 655 22.87 -14.50 14.47
N LYS A 656 22.97 -15.32 15.53
CA LYS A 656 22.08 -16.47 15.77
C LYS A 656 21.78 -16.69 17.23
N ARG A 657 20.56 -17.14 17.54
CA ARG A 657 20.20 -17.62 18.89
C ARG A 657 20.67 -19.05 19.07
N GLN A 658 21.76 -19.24 19.81
CA GLN A 658 22.34 -20.57 20.04
C GLN A 658 23.02 -20.66 21.40
N LEU A 659 23.34 -21.88 21.80
CA LEU A 659 24.02 -22.16 23.06
C LEU A 659 25.52 -21.92 22.93
N MET A 660 26.18 -21.76 24.08
CA MET A 660 27.60 -21.39 24.16
C MET A 660 28.53 -22.41 23.50
N ASP A 661 28.24 -23.71 23.60
CA ASP A 661 29.01 -24.77 22.92
C ASP A 661 29.11 -24.53 21.40
N LYS A 662 27.99 -24.17 20.76
CA LYS A 662 27.95 -23.84 19.32
C LYS A 662 28.65 -22.53 18.99
N ASN A 663 28.54 -21.52 19.86
CA ASN A 663 29.26 -20.26 19.70
C ASN A 663 30.78 -20.50 19.67
N ILE A 664 31.30 -21.31 20.59
CA ILE A 664 32.72 -21.64 20.66
C ILE A 664 33.16 -22.44 19.42
N GLU A 665 32.41 -23.44 18.98
CA GLU A 665 32.72 -24.19 17.75
C GLU A 665 32.85 -23.29 16.52
N GLN A 666 31.91 -22.35 16.36
CA GLN A 666 31.92 -21.40 15.24
C GLN A 666 33.07 -20.39 15.36
N LEU A 667 33.37 -19.90 16.56
CA LEU A 667 34.52 -19.05 16.80
C LEU A 667 35.82 -19.73 16.34
N PHE A 668 36.03 -20.99 16.72
CA PHE A 668 37.20 -21.76 16.30
C PHE A 668 37.23 -22.03 14.80
N LYS A 669 36.08 -22.28 14.18
CA LYS A 669 35.97 -22.37 12.73
C LYS A 669 36.45 -21.09 12.06
N PHE A 670 35.98 -19.92 12.50
CA PHE A 670 36.44 -18.64 11.96
C PHE A 670 37.93 -18.40 12.23
N CYS A 671 38.43 -18.71 13.43
CA CYS A 671 39.84 -18.57 13.77
C CYS A 671 40.73 -19.43 12.86
N SER A 672 40.31 -20.65 12.54
CA SER A 672 41.06 -21.54 11.64
C SER A 672 41.14 -21.03 10.19
N VAL A 673 40.09 -20.34 9.71
CA VAL A 673 39.98 -19.85 8.32
C VAL A 673 40.68 -18.50 8.13
N TYR A 674 40.56 -17.61 9.11
CA TYR A 674 41.00 -16.21 8.99
C TYR A 674 42.27 -15.89 9.77
N LYS A 675 42.71 -16.80 10.67
CA LYS A 675 43.93 -16.65 11.48
C LYS A 675 44.05 -15.25 12.12
N PRO A 676 43.06 -14.84 12.93
CA PRO A 676 43.00 -13.48 13.45
C PRO A 676 44.19 -13.18 14.37
N LEU A 677 44.69 -11.95 14.32
CA LEU A 677 45.75 -11.48 15.22
C LEU A 677 45.23 -11.31 16.65
N SER A 678 43.96 -10.95 16.79
CA SER A 678 43.30 -10.77 18.09
C SER A 678 41.79 -11.03 17.99
N VAL A 679 41.25 -11.62 19.06
CA VAL A 679 39.83 -11.97 19.23
C VAL A 679 39.29 -11.29 20.48
N GLY A 680 38.28 -10.45 20.32
CA GLY A 680 37.63 -9.72 21.39
C GLY A 680 36.45 -10.51 21.94
N ILE A 681 36.48 -10.74 23.24
CA ILE A 681 35.45 -11.47 23.97
C ILE A 681 35.04 -10.62 25.17
N GLU A 682 33.75 -10.29 25.23
CA GLU A 682 33.22 -9.55 26.37
C GLU A 682 33.20 -10.45 27.62
N ILE A 683 33.69 -9.90 28.75
CA ILE A 683 33.79 -10.62 30.02
C ILE A 683 33.07 -9.87 31.15
N ASN A 684 31.79 -10.19 31.37
CA ASN A 684 31.01 -9.69 32.48
C ASN A 684 30.63 -10.81 33.46
N GLY A 685 30.84 -10.59 34.77
CA GLY A 685 30.41 -11.52 35.82
C GLY A 685 30.91 -12.97 35.66
N GLN A 686 29.98 -13.92 35.46
CA GLN A 686 30.24 -15.36 35.30
C GLN A 686 30.94 -15.74 33.98
N GLN A 687 31.04 -14.82 33.02
CA GLN A 687 31.62 -15.07 31.69
C GLN A 687 33.16 -15.18 31.69
N LYS A 688 33.84 -14.92 32.81
CA LYS A 688 35.28 -15.17 32.94
C LYS A 688 35.67 -16.63 32.68
N GLY A 689 34.77 -17.58 32.99
CA GLY A 689 34.98 -19.00 32.69
C GLY A 689 35.07 -19.31 31.18
N PHE A 690 34.57 -18.43 30.31
CA PHE A 690 34.71 -18.63 28.86
C PHE A 690 36.16 -18.49 28.40
N ILE A 691 36.94 -17.64 29.04
CA ILE A 691 38.36 -17.46 28.70
C ILE A 691 39.14 -18.76 28.97
N GLU A 692 38.91 -19.37 30.13
CA GLU A 692 39.51 -20.67 30.48
C GLU A 692 39.07 -21.77 29.50
N TRP A 693 37.76 -21.83 29.20
CA TRP A 693 37.23 -22.81 28.25
C TRP A 693 37.81 -22.63 26.84
N ILE A 694 37.97 -21.40 26.38
CA ILE A 694 38.57 -21.10 25.07
C ILE A 694 40.02 -21.52 25.05
N ARG A 695 40.80 -21.26 26.11
CA ARG A 695 42.20 -21.72 26.20
C ARG A 695 42.31 -23.24 26.13
N GLU A 696 41.45 -23.97 26.84
CA GLU A 696 41.39 -25.43 26.75
C GLU A 696 41.10 -25.88 25.30
N LYS A 697 40.17 -25.20 24.63
CA LYS A 697 39.84 -25.47 23.23
C LYS A 697 40.96 -25.11 22.26
N GLN A 698 41.79 -24.09 22.53
CA GLN A 698 42.96 -23.76 21.72
C GLN A 698 43.97 -24.93 21.70
N ILE A 699 44.18 -25.56 22.87
CA ILE A 699 45.02 -26.75 23.01
C ILE A 699 44.37 -27.95 22.29
N GLU A 700 43.09 -28.22 22.55
CA GLU A 700 42.36 -29.36 21.96
C GLU A 700 42.33 -29.30 20.42
N LYS A 701 42.08 -28.12 19.86
CA LYS A 701 41.90 -27.90 18.42
C LYS A 701 43.19 -27.48 17.70
N ASN A 702 44.32 -27.37 18.42
CA ASN A 702 45.59 -26.89 17.90
C ASN A 702 45.45 -25.58 17.08
N THR A 703 44.66 -24.64 17.59
CA THR A 703 44.34 -23.37 16.93
C THR A 703 44.54 -22.25 17.93
N TYR A 704 45.61 -21.47 17.76
CA TYR A 704 46.02 -20.44 18.72
C TYR A 704 45.78 -19.04 18.16
N PHE A 705 45.32 -18.14 19.03
CA PHE A 705 45.05 -16.73 18.74
C PHE A 705 45.10 -15.91 20.03
N ASN A 706 45.36 -14.61 19.92
CA ASN A 706 45.38 -13.73 21.09
C ASN A 706 43.97 -13.29 21.46
N LEU A 707 43.72 -13.13 22.76
CA LEU A 707 42.48 -12.54 23.28
C LEU A 707 42.70 -11.05 23.55
N ALA A 708 41.80 -10.20 23.04
CA ALA A 708 41.90 -8.76 23.17
C ALA A 708 41.60 -8.31 24.61
N GLY A 709 42.25 -7.22 25.02
CA GLY A 709 42.00 -6.51 26.28
C GLY A 709 43.23 -5.71 26.73
N PRO A 710 43.06 -4.48 27.22
CA PRO A 710 44.19 -3.56 27.46
C PRO A 710 45.15 -4.01 28.57
N ASN A 711 44.66 -4.74 29.58
CA ASN A 711 45.44 -5.20 30.73
C ASN A 711 45.11 -6.63 31.20
N SER A 712 44.20 -7.33 30.52
CA SER A 712 43.79 -8.70 30.83
C SER A 712 43.18 -9.33 29.58
N GLU A 713 43.18 -10.65 29.50
CA GLU A 713 42.42 -11.35 28.46
C GLU A 713 40.92 -11.13 28.65
N GLY A 714 40.27 -10.71 27.56
CA GLY A 714 38.87 -10.34 27.55
C GLY A 714 38.65 -8.84 27.74
N ILE A 715 37.60 -8.35 27.12
CA ILE A 715 37.17 -6.96 27.11
C ILE A 715 36.15 -6.73 28.22
N ARG A 716 36.43 -5.82 29.14
CA ARG A 716 35.54 -5.48 30.27
C ARG A 716 34.85 -4.15 30.02
N ARG A 717 33.52 -4.17 30.06
CA ARG A 717 32.71 -2.96 29.91
C ARG A 717 31.96 -2.67 31.20
N SER A 718 32.05 -1.43 31.64
CA SER A 718 31.38 -0.90 32.83
C SER A 718 30.79 0.46 32.49
N GLY A 719 29.68 0.47 31.76
CA GLY A 719 29.04 1.68 31.26
C GLY A 719 27.75 1.38 30.49
N LYS A 720 27.05 2.41 30.01
CA LYS A 720 25.92 2.24 29.09
C LYS A 720 26.45 1.84 27.71
N LYS A 721 25.88 0.79 27.10
CA LYS A 721 26.25 0.29 25.76
C LYS A 721 26.38 1.40 24.71
N ILE A 722 25.43 2.34 24.68
CA ILE A 722 25.42 3.45 23.72
C ILE A 722 26.66 4.36 23.79
N GLU A 723 27.27 4.52 24.98
CA GLU A 723 28.46 5.36 25.13
C GLU A 723 29.68 4.72 24.45
N TYR A 724 29.79 3.38 24.47
CA TYR A 724 30.84 2.66 23.74
C TYR A 724 30.66 2.78 22.23
N PHE A 725 29.43 2.70 21.75
CA PHE A 725 29.15 2.89 20.33
C PHE A 725 29.49 4.31 19.83
N LYS A 726 29.16 5.34 20.63
CA LYS A 726 29.52 6.73 20.30
C LYS A 726 31.02 6.95 20.12
N LEU A 727 31.87 6.19 20.81
CA LEU A 727 33.33 6.24 20.62
C LEU A 727 33.76 5.71 19.23
N PHE A 728 33.02 4.75 18.67
CA PHE A 728 33.27 4.21 17.34
C PHE A 728 32.59 5.04 16.22
N LEU A 729 31.56 5.82 16.54
CA LEU A 729 30.81 6.62 15.57
C LEU A 729 31.68 7.49 14.63
N PRO A 730 32.76 8.17 15.09
CA PRO A 730 33.63 8.93 14.20
C PRO A 730 34.29 8.08 13.10
N VAL A 731 34.55 6.80 13.34
CA VAL A 731 35.12 5.86 12.35
C VAL A 731 34.11 5.61 11.24
N ILE A 732 32.83 5.44 11.61
CA ILE A 732 31.72 5.30 10.66
C ILE A 732 31.54 6.58 9.85
N LYS A 733 31.51 7.75 10.50
CA LYS A 733 31.40 9.07 9.84
C LYS A 733 32.56 9.36 8.89
N ALA A 734 33.76 8.86 9.20
CA ALA A 734 34.92 8.94 8.34
C ALA A 734 34.90 7.92 7.16
N LYS A 735 33.80 7.17 6.99
CA LYS A 735 33.62 6.14 5.96
C LYS A 735 34.68 5.04 6.01
N LYS A 736 35.11 4.69 7.23
CA LYS A 736 36.13 3.66 7.49
C LYS A 736 35.55 2.31 7.94
N LEU A 737 34.23 2.19 8.02
CA LEU A 737 33.53 0.91 8.25
C LEU A 737 32.91 0.45 6.93
N TRP A 738 33.34 -0.71 6.43
CA TRP A 738 32.94 -1.21 5.11
C TRP A 738 32.15 -2.52 5.26
N LEU A 739 30.99 -2.58 4.60
CA LEU A 739 30.07 -3.71 4.61
C LEU A 739 30.08 -4.46 3.27
N PRO A 740 30.06 -5.80 3.29
CA PRO A 740 30.18 -6.57 2.06
C PRO A 740 28.83 -6.68 1.35
N THR A 741 28.81 -6.38 0.05
CA THR A 741 27.61 -6.42 -0.80
C THR A 741 26.94 -7.79 -0.82
N GLU A 742 27.74 -8.85 -0.71
CA GLU A 742 27.34 -10.26 -0.75
C GLU A 742 26.59 -10.68 0.51
N LEU A 743 26.72 -9.94 1.61
CA LEU A 743 26.02 -10.23 2.87
C LEU A 743 24.86 -9.27 3.13
N LYS A 744 24.42 -8.44 2.17
CA LYS A 744 23.30 -7.50 2.36
C LYS A 744 22.04 -8.16 2.96
N ASN A 745 21.75 -9.39 2.56
CA ASN A 745 20.58 -10.15 3.02
C ASN A 745 20.92 -11.18 4.12
N HIS A 746 22.16 -11.19 4.61
CA HIS A 746 22.59 -12.10 5.67
C HIS A 746 22.13 -11.58 7.03
N GLU A 747 21.65 -12.49 7.90
CA GLU A 747 21.07 -12.18 9.23
C GLU A 747 21.90 -11.13 10.02
N LEU A 748 23.24 -11.29 10.00
CA LEU A 748 24.16 -10.36 10.66
C LEU A 748 24.09 -8.91 10.14
N VAL A 749 24.11 -8.72 8.82
CA VAL A 749 24.13 -7.36 8.23
C VAL A 749 22.74 -6.75 8.28
N VAL A 750 21.69 -7.55 8.13
CA VAL A 750 20.31 -7.09 8.30
C VAL A 750 20.11 -6.55 9.72
N GLU A 751 20.51 -7.32 10.74
CA GLU A 751 20.43 -6.87 12.14
C GLU A 751 21.30 -5.64 12.38
N LEU A 752 22.54 -5.59 11.86
CA LEU A 752 23.41 -4.41 11.97
C LEU A 752 22.76 -3.13 11.42
N LEU A 753 22.15 -3.21 10.24
CA LEU A 753 21.50 -2.07 9.59
C LEU A 753 20.25 -1.63 10.34
N GLU A 754 19.47 -2.59 10.87
CA GLU A 754 18.31 -2.32 11.71
C GLU A 754 18.74 -1.59 13.00
N GLU A 755 19.77 -2.10 13.67
CA GLU A 755 20.35 -1.49 14.86
C GLU A 755 20.87 -0.07 14.59
N PHE A 756 21.61 0.14 13.50
CA PHE A 756 22.05 1.48 13.07
C PHE A 756 20.89 2.43 12.82
N ARG A 757 19.80 1.96 12.22
CA ARG A 757 18.63 2.79 11.91
C ARG A 757 17.94 3.33 13.16
N TYR A 758 17.86 2.52 14.20
CA TYR A 758 17.15 2.88 15.44
C TYR A 758 18.07 3.40 16.54
N THR A 759 19.35 3.65 16.23
CA THR A 759 20.30 4.21 17.21
C THR A 759 20.31 5.73 17.18
N THR A 760 20.01 6.34 18.33
CA THR A 760 20.03 7.79 18.55
C THR A 760 21.07 8.19 19.58
N GLU A 761 21.26 9.51 19.79
CA GLU A 761 22.18 10.01 20.84
C GLU A 761 21.86 9.48 22.25
N GLU A 762 20.61 9.16 22.55
CA GLU A 762 20.24 8.74 23.90
C GLU A 762 20.31 7.22 24.11
N LYS A 763 19.96 6.43 23.08
CA LYS A 763 19.86 4.96 23.17
C LYS A 763 19.81 4.27 21.80
N CYS A 764 20.08 2.97 21.78
CA CYS A 764 19.61 2.10 20.71
C CYS A 764 18.14 1.72 20.98
N ALA A 765 17.25 2.02 20.03
CA ALA A 765 15.81 1.70 20.12
C ALA A 765 15.42 0.46 19.30
N ALA A 766 16.38 -0.21 18.67
CA ALA A 766 16.15 -1.48 18.00
C ALA A 766 15.73 -2.56 19.01
N LYS A 767 15.12 -3.64 18.52
CA LYS A 767 14.64 -4.73 19.37
C LYS A 767 15.80 -5.44 20.08
N ASN A 768 16.94 -5.58 19.39
CA ASN A 768 18.17 -6.14 19.91
C ASN A 768 19.29 -5.10 19.70
N ASP A 769 20.41 -5.23 20.43
CA ASP A 769 21.58 -4.33 20.34
C ASP A 769 22.92 -5.09 20.34
N ASP A 770 22.85 -6.40 20.05
CA ASP A 770 23.97 -7.34 20.18
C ASP A 770 25.05 -7.10 19.10
N VAL A 771 24.65 -6.65 17.90
CA VAL A 771 25.61 -6.43 16.81
C VAL A 771 26.38 -5.12 17.04
N LEU A 772 25.72 -4.07 17.52
CA LEU A 772 26.30 -2.79 17.94
C LEU A 772 27.35 -2.97 19.03
N ASP A 773 27.09 -3.87 19.98
CA ASP A 773 28.05 -4.19 21.03
C ASP A 773 29.31 -4.83 20.45
N GLY A 774 29.16 -5.75 19.50
CA GLY A 774 30.30 -6.32 18.79
C GLY A 774 31.04 -5.32 17.89
N VAL A 775 30.36 -4.31 17.32
CA VAL A 775 31.00 -3.26 16.50
C VAL A 775 31.77 -2.29 17.38
N SER A 776 31.16 -1.82 18.46
CA SER A 776 31.82 -0.91 19.41
C SER A 776 33.07 -1.52 20.04
N MET A 777 33.18 -2.86 20.05
CA MET A 777 34.33 -3.60 20.57
C MET A 777 35.61 -3.35 19.76
N LEU A 778 35.48 -2.91 18.50
CA LEU A 778 36.62 -2.56 17.66
C LEU A 778 37.48 -1.42 18.24
N MET A 779 36.91 -0.52 19.04
CA MET A 779 37.68 0.54 19.71
C MET A 779 38.61 0.01 20.80
N GLU A 780 38.32 -1.18 21.31
CA GLU A 780 39.10 -1.82 22.37
C GLU A 780 40.12 -2.83 21.79
N MET A 781 40.12 -2.98 20.47
CA MET A 781 41.14 -3.71 19.74
C MET A 781 42.40 -2.87 19.57
N SER A 782 43.56 -3.53 19.49
CA SER A 782 44.84 -2.92 19.10
C SER A 782 45.19 -3.37 17.67
N PRO A 783 44.60 -2.75 16.62
CA PRO A 783 44.84 -3.18 15.25
C PRO A 783 46.23 -2.77 14.75
N TYR A 784 46.82 -3.64 13.94
CA TYR A 784 48.10 -3.42 13.25
C TYR A 784 47.83 -3.24 11.77
N LYS A 785 48.39 -2.17 11.18
CA LYS A 785 48.31 -1.94 9.74
C LYS A 785 49.19 -2.95 9.01
N PRO A 786 48.67 -3.69 8.00
CA PRO A 786 49.50 -4.53 7.15
C PRO A 786 50.48 -3.67 6.34
N SER A 787 51.59 -4.27 5.89
CA SER A 787 52.60 -3.59 5.08
C SER A 787 52.01 -3.09 3.76
N GLN A 788 52.44 -1.91 3.32
CA GLN A 788 52.07 -1.37 2.02
C GLN A 788 52.89 -2.10 0.94
N GLU A 789 52.32 -3.15 0.33
CA GLU A 789 52.90 -3.74 -0.89
C GLU A 789 52.96 -2.66 -1.98
N SER A 790 54.15 -2.44 -2.56
CA SER A 790 54.36 -1.48 -3.64
C SER A 790 53.59 -1.87 -4.89
N LEU A 791 52.85 -0.93 -5.48
CA LEU A 791 52.23 -1.10 -6.80
C LEU A 791 53.32 -1.37 -7.85
N PRO A 792 53.06 -2.21 -8.88
CA PRO A 792 53.96 -2.33 -10.02
C PRO A 792 54.12 -0.96 -10.69
N LYS A 793 55.35 -0.54 -10.96
CA LYS A 793 55.63 0.71 -11.69
C LYS A 793 55.19 0.52 -13.14
N VAL A 794 54.20 1.30 -13.58
CA VAL A 794 53.79 1.35 -14.99
C VAL A 794 54.68 2.37 -15.71
N LYS A 795 55.38 1.94 -16.76
CA LYS A 795 56.07 2.84 -17.70
C LYS A 795 55.26 2.92 -18.98
N ASP A 796 54.87 4.13 -19.35
CA ASP A 796 54.02 4.38 -20.51
C ASP A 796 54.89 4.54 -21.77
N TYR A 797 54.71 3.65 -22.74
CA TYR A 797 55.33 3.76 -24.06
C TYR A 797 54.22 3.92 -25.10
N GLY A 798 53.85 5.17 -25.37
CA GLY A 798 53.19 5.57 -26.62
C GLY A 798 52.03 4.67 -27.07
N GLY A 799 51.09 4.36 -26.17
CA GLY A 799 49.79 3.78 -26.52
C GLY A 799 49.47 2.39 -25.96
N GLU A 800 50.43 1.68 -25.34
CA GLU A 800 50.14 0.42 -24.64
C GLU A 800 50.84 0.36 -23.27
N SER A 801 50.05 0.11 -22.22
CA SER A 801 50.52 0.02 -20.83
C SER A 801 50.82 -1.44 -20.48
N PHE A 802 52.08 -1.79 -20.21
CA PHE A 802 52.45 -3.10 -19.67
C PHE A 802 52.94 -2.96 -18.21
N ALA A 803 52.39 -3.80 -17.33
CA ALA A 803 52.84 -3.95 -15.95
C ALA A 803 53.95 -5.02 -15.88
N TRP A 804 55.12 -4.65 -15.36
CA TRP A 804 56.22 -5.57 -15.09
C TRP A 804 56.38 -5.74 -13.57
N PHE A 805 56.69 -6.95 -13.12
CA PHE A 805 57.21 -7.22 -11.79
C PHE A 805 58.75 -7.15 -11.88
N ASP A 806 59.42 -6.58 -10.88
CA ASP A 806 60.87 -6.73 -10.77
C ASP A 806 61.16 -8.22 -10.53
N GLU A 807 61.79 -8.86 -11.52
CA GLU A 807 62.37 -10.19 -11.39
C GLU A 807 63.57 -10.10 -10.44
N ASP A 808 63.30 -10.20 -9.14
CA ASP A 808 64.34 -10.44 -8.13
C ASP A 808 63.76 -11.27 -6.98
N TYR A 809 62.97 -12.32 -7.24
CA TYR A 809 62.66 -13.39 -6.26
C TYR A 809 62.00 -14.59 -6.96
N ASP A 810 62.74 -15.31 -7.82
CA ASP A 810 62.36 -16.66 -8.25
C ASP A 810 63.60 -17.51 -8.61
N GLU A 811 64.45 -17.74 -7.61
CA GLU A 811 65.37 -18.89 -7.60
C GLU A 811 65.14 -19.70 -6.31
N GLU A 812 64.03 -20.43 -6.17
CA GLU A 812 64.00 -21.57 -5.23
C GLU A 812 62.84 -22.60 -5.37
N LEU A 813 62.24 -22.80 -6.55
CA LEU A 813 61.14 -23.80 -6.67
C LEU A 813 61.17 -24.76 -7.86
N ASN A 814 62.35 -24.98 -8.46
CA ASN A 814 62.60 -26.10 -9.36
C ASN A 814 63.61 -27.10 -8.78
N SER A 815 63.24 -27.80 -7.71
CA SER A 815 63.85 -29.10 -7.37
C SER A 815 62.90 -30.05 -6.64
N VAL A 816 61.75 -30.37 -7.23
CA VAL A 816 61.12 -31.67 -6.94
C VAL A 816 61.84 -32.73 -7.78
N GLY A 817 62.97 -33.20 -7.23
CA GLY A 817 63.60 -34.43 -7.67
C GLY A 817 62.69 -35.62 -7.34
N SER A 818 62.47 -36.47 -8.33
CA SER A 818 61.77 -37.73 -8.21
C SER A 818 62.33 -38.63 -7.09
N THR A 819 61.41 -39.49 -6.59
CA THR A 819 61.56 -40.87 -6.10
C THR A 819 61.82 -41.16 -4.60
N ILE A 820 60.80 -41.83 -4.02
CA ILE A 820 60.80 -42.98 -3.07
C ILE A 820 61.26 -42.71 -1.62
N PHE A 821 60.31 -42.54 -0.69
CA PHE A 821 59.74 -43.57 0.20
C PHE A 821 58.49 -43.04 0.90
#